data_AF-A0A505DBJ5-F1
#
_entry.id   AF-A0A505DBJ5-F1
#
_cell.length_a   1.000
_cell.length_b   1.000
_cell.length_c   1.000
_cell.angle_alpha   90.00
_cell.angle_beta   90.00
_cell.angle_gamma   90.00
#
_symmetry.space_group_name_H-M   'P 1'
#
loop_
_entity.id
_entity.type
_entity.pdbx_description
1 polymer ?
#
loop_
_entity_poly.entity_id
_entity_poly.type
_entity_poly.pdbx_seq_one_letter_code
_entity_poly.pdbx_strand_id
1 'polypeptide(L)'
;MRTGAALAAEDSWATPFSNAMTLLMLAGAVVLFYVGVSDARARWFLNWLSNNLKVPAFFWGLLGLLGLTATTTATVLKARELFLAYRNPEPAGDQSGTIVLLIFLVGAVLASTKTLSNARRMYAAGAAARADRLRVLNPLSKLRTSEKLSSPSGRYLAFVFSLFMSAPLWLGTVAVYRLSEPAGSNVLLHCLSTSLLGLWLCGYARTSRSLTSPASMLVGIGLRVIGTAGCVLGLSLWTSSLLLFLFKEHAPDWWIYGFYGPVGMVLAGHVYHAGQDVLRYSRRHLTKIIRDPDDLDGESFVLYLRPFPNDALQASPQRMPWRGMMPLAGLFVTGRSEEERVAAALKKQVGPLVAVGEPGETLPYVGASRLYLPLHDWQDPVRKLMAQARMVVLSLGPGEGTMWELREALRTLPPERLVLLAPMGRDEYEEFRLRVQADLEEHDVRVRPRSRAATHVPVLPESTSRGSMPSVVQGAIYFSPTWTAEYVNLEDFALVSSAFFDRLPRALKAGLRPAVQQLAAHEFDPDRPADNPDTPDTPDAPDAPDAPASRERALVADARYQRAGIAAAAVLNIVCLAVALAYVPESGGRSSGEDDSKSPRTTGFNDATHQVVNKSSARGGTLKFVGTSDADSWDPQRTDYSFVRDFMRFYTRQLVTYRSAPGAKGHDLIPDLATSRARITNGGRTYTYRLKSGIAWEDGKPITSRDIKYGIERIWGKNGVPGGSTYLQEVLDPNHLYQGPYEDSGKQGLKSIETPDDRTIVFRLPQPNGAFEQMLAMPAGSPVRKDKDSKAAYGRRPFSSGPYKWRSYRPGKSLTLIRNDAWKRSTDRARTALPDKITLTMFTDSAKAERELLSGKYDLDVVGWGVGQNGYDAIIRRDRGATFDNPYNGYLNFAALVRSVKPFGNIHCRRAVIHGADLVAARDASATSLVADIATHMMPTVVPGSDPAYDPFGIARNRGKPDTVKARSELEKCGNPNGFKTTIAAAAGNDEETAIARSLQTSLGKIGIRAEIDTYEGAWAATVGDPGVVRKRNYGIIVSGWAPDLPSAQGVLPRLVHSKYILPTGNFNYSTLKDPALDKRLDAAAAEADPHKSAADYEAINKMISEHAVFLPVTLEKVVRWRNPRLTNVHTTDSFNGLYDYASLGVTS
;
A
#
# COMPACT_ATOMS: atom_id res chain seq x y z
N MET A 1 -21.76 -53.45 0.34
CA MET A 1 -21.91 -52.19 -0.42
C MET A 1 -22.75 -51.19 0.37
N ARG A 2 -22.14 -50.39 1.24
CA ARG A 2 -22.74 -49.19 1.86
C ARG A 2 -21.62 -48.28 2.35
N THR A 3 -21.20 -47.33 1.53
CA THR A 3 -20.35 -46.18 1.90
C THR A 3 -20.73 -45.01 1.02
N GLY A 4 -21.11 -43.88 1.62
CA GLY A 4 -21.29 -42.63 0.87
C GLY A 4 -22.35 -41.66 1.38
N ALA A 5 -22.47 -41.41 2.69
CA ALA A 5 -23.26 -40.29 3.22
C ALA A 5 -22.95 -40.01 4.71
N ALA A 6 -21.78 -39.46 5.02
CA ALA A 6 -21.49 -38.98 6.39
C ALA A 6 -20.48 -37.82 6.47
N LEU A 7 -20.09 -37.16 5.37
CA LEU A 7 -19.03 -36.14 5.36
C LEU A 7 -19.49 -34.71 5.01
N ALA A 8 -20.77 -34.36 5.21
CA ALA A 8 -21.31 -33.08 4.71
C ALA A 8 -21.95 -32.15 5.75
N ALA A 9 -21.64 -32.29 7.05
CA ALA A 9 -22.29 -31.48 8.08
C ALA A 9 -21.31 -30.95 9.13
N GLU A 10 -20.43 -30.00 8.77
CA GLU A 10 -19.77 -29.14 9.78
C GLU A 10 -19.18 -27.81 9.25
N ASP A 11 -19.13 -27.57 7.93
CA ASP A 11 -18.68 -26.28 7.35
C ASP A 11 -19.86 -25.33 7.02
N SER A 12 -20.79 -25.09 7.97
CA SER A 12 -22.03 -24.32 7.74
C SER A 12 -21.94 -22.79 7.95
N TRP A 13 -20.81 -22.16 7.59
CA TRP A 13 -20.71 -20.68 7.57
C TRP A 13 -20.95 -20.07 6.18
N ALA A 14 -20.90 -20.88 5.11
CA ALA A 14 -21.13 -20.42 3.74
C ALA A 14 -22.61 -20.43 3.31
N THR A 15 -23.44 -21.25 3.96
CA THR A 15 -24.86 -21.47 3.61
C THR A 15 -25.77 -20.27 3.87
N PRO A 16 -25.66 -19.50 4.97
CA PRO A 16 -26.51 -18.32 5.20
C PRO A 16 -26.20 -17.19 4.21
N PHE A 17 -24.92 -17.01 3.86
CA PHE A 17 -24.47 -16.00 2.90
C PHE A 17 -24.95 -16.32 1.48
N SER A 18 -24.88 -17.61 1.08
CA SER A 18 -25.44 -18.07 -0.18
C SER A 18 -26.95 -17.85 -0.25
N ASN A 19 -27.70 -18.21 0.80
CA ASN A 19 -29.15 -18.10 0.82
C ASN A 19 -29.65 -16.64 0.85
N ALA A 20 -28.96 -15.75 1.58
CA ALA A 20 -29.28 -14.32 1.59
C ALA A 20 -28.98 -13.65 0.23
N MET A 21 -27.89 -14.05 -0.42
CA MET A 21 -27.54 -13.58 -1.77
C MET A 21 -28.57 -14.03 -2.81
N THR A 22 -29.04 -15.28 -2.72
CA THR A 22 -30.08 -15.81 -3.61
C THR A 22 -31.43 -15.09 -3.42
N LEU A 23 -31.82 -14.79 -2.18
CA LEU A 23 -33.04 -14.01 -1.89
C LEU A 23 -32.95 -12.56 -2.39
N LEU A 24 -31.79 -11.91 -2.24
CA LEU A 24 -31.55 -10.56 -2.76
C LEU A 24 -31.51 -10.52 -4.29
N MET A 25 -30.95 -11.54 -4.94
CA MET A 25 -30.96 -11.68 -6.39
C MET A 25 -32.36 -11.99 -6.95
N LEU A 26 -33.17 -12.77 -6.22
CA LEU A 26 -34.58 -13.01 -6.56
C LEU A 26 -35.42 -11.74 -6.40
N ALA A 27 -35.21 -10.96 -5.33
CA ALA A 27 -35.87 -9.67 -5.14
C ALA A 27 -35.50 -8.67 -6.25
N GLY A 28 -34.22 -8.64 -6.65
CA GLY A 28 -33.75 -7.84 -7.79
C GLY A 28 -34.35 -8.30 -9.14
N ALA A 29 -34.52 -9.61 -9.34
CA ALA A 29 -35.16 -10.16 -10.54
C ALA A 29 -36.66 -9.84 -10.62
N VAL A 30 -37.36 -9.81 -9.48
CA VAL A 30 -38.78 -9.42 -9.38
C VAL A 30 -38.95 -7.92 -9.68
N VAL A 31 -38.03 -7.08 -9.21
CA VAL A 31 -38.00 -5.64 -9.53
C VAL A 31 -37.73 -5.42 -11.03
N LEU A 32 -36.83 -6.20 -11.64
CA LEU A 32 -36.57 -6.16 -13.09
C LEU A 32 -37.78 -6.58 -13.93
N PHE A 33 -38.65 -7.45 -13.41
CA PHE A 33 -39.88 -7.89 -14.07
C PHE A 33 -41.01 -6.84 -13.99
N TYR A 34 -41.02 -6.03 -12.92
CA TYR A 34 -42.04 -5.01 -12.67
C TYR A 34 -41.84 -3.71 -13.49
N VAL A 35 -40.61 -3.40 -13.92
CA VAL A 35 -40.31 -2.14 -14.65
C VAL A 35 -40.56 -2.23 -16.17
N GLY A 36 -41.09 -3.35 -16.68
CA GLY A 36 -41.63 -3.40 -18.06
C GLY A 36 -40.65 -3.01 -19.16
N VAL A 37 -39.39 -3.47 -19.11
CA VAL A 37 -38.36 -3.07 -20.08
C VAL A 37 -38.19 -4.14 -21.16
N SER A 38 -38.65 -3.86 -22.37
CA SER A 38 -38.48 -4.69 -23.57
C SER A 38 -37.12 -4.52 -24.27
N ASP A 39 -36.04 -4.23 -23.54
CA ASP A 39 -34.74 -3.81 -24.11
C ASP A 39 -33.68 -4.93 -24.14
N ALA A 40 -32.84 -4.90 -25.17
CA ALA A 40 -31.75 -5.85 -25.46
C ALA A 40 -30.66 -5.91 -24.36
N ARG A 41 -30.54 -4.89 -23.52
CA ARG A 41 -29.55 -4.84 -22.42
C ARG A 41 -29.93 -5.70 -21.21
N ALA A 42 -31.21 -5.84 -20.90
CA ALA A 42 -31.68 -6.77 -19.86
C ALA A 42 -31.45 -8.24 -20.29
N ARG A 43 -31.68 -8.53 -21.58
CA ARG A 43 -31.32 -9.83 -22.19
C ARG A 43 -29.81 -10.08 -22.16
N TRP A 44 -29.00 -9.05 -22.41
CA TRP A 44 -27.54 -9.16 -22.27
C TRP A 44 -27.10 -9.44 -20.84
N PHE A 45 -27.67 -8.75 -19.85
CA PHE A 45 -27.31 -8.94 -18.43
C PHE A 45 -27.71 -10.32 -17.91
N LEU A 46 -28.89 -10.82 -18.28
CA LEU A 46 -29.34 -12.18 -17.96
C LEU A 46 -28.49 -13.25 -18.67
N ASN A 47 -28.12 -13.03 -19.94
CA ASN A 47 -27.19 -13.90 -20.66
C ASN A 47 -25.77 -13.85 -20.06
N TRP A 48 -25.33 -12.69 -19.57
CA TRP A 48 -24.05 -12.54 -18.89
C TRP A 48 -24.03 -13.29 -17.56
N LEU A 49 -25.10 -13.22 -16.76
CA LEU A 49 -25.29 -14.02 -15.54
C LEU A 49 -25.26 -15.53 -15.85
N SER A 50 -26.01 -15.97 -16.86
CA SER A 50 -26.07 -17.36 -17.31
C SER A 50 -24.71 -17.88 -17.82
N ASN A 51 -23.93 -17.04 -18.51
CA ASN A 51 -22.69 -17.48 -19.16
C ASN A 51 -21.45 -17.41 -18.25
N ASN A 52 -21.46 -16.54 -17.23
CA ASN A 52 -20.30 -16.37 -16.34
C ASN A 52 -20.43 -17.12 -15.01
N LEU A 53 -21.66 -17.46 -14.59
CA LEU A 53 -21.89 -18.43 -13.53
C LEU A 53 -22.13 -19.79 -14.21
N LYS A 54 -21.07 -20.59 -14.39
CA LYS A 54 -21.23 -22.02 -14.72
C LYS A 54 -21.89 -22.71 -13.52
N VAL A 55 -23.21 -22.65 -13.46
CA VAL A 55 -23.99 -23.41 -12.49
C VAL A 55 -24.05 -24.86 -12.99
N PRO A 56 -23.37 -25.82 -12.34
CA PRO A 56 -23.37 -27.21 -12.81
C PRO A 56 -24.78 -27.80 -12.67
N ALA A 57 -25.10 -28.84 -13.45
CA ALA A 57 -26.34 -29.62 -13.37
C ALA A 57 -26.68 -30.11 -11.93
N PHE A 58 -25.68 -30.16 -11.06
CA PHE A 58 -25.81 -30.38 -9.61
C PHE A 58 -26.76 -29.39 -8.92
N PHE A 59 -26.85 -28.13 -9.38
CA PHE A 59 -27.71 -27.10 -8.78
C PHE A 59 -29.20 -27.34 -9.07
N TRP A 60 -29.54 -27.87 -10.25
CA TRP A 60 -30.89 -28.29 -10.58
C TRP A 60 -31.27 -29.61 -9.90
N GLY A 61 -30.30 -30.52 -9.70
CA GLY A 61 -30.48 -31.72 -8.88
C GLY A 61 -30.71 -31.41 -7.40
N LEU A 62 -30.03 -30.39 -6.85
CA LEU A 62 -30.19 -29.95 -5.46
C LEU A 62 -31.57 -29.32 -5.20
N LEU A 63 -32.12 -28.58 -6.17
CA LEU A 63 -33.49 -28.05 -6.10
C LEU A 63 -34.56 -29.15 -6.16
N GLY A 64 -34.31 -30.24 -6.89
CA GLY A 64 -35.17 -31.43 -6.88
C GLY A 64 -35.06 -32.27 -5.60
N LEU A 65 -33.87 -32.33 -4.99
CA LEU A 65 -33.60 -33.06 -3.74
C LEU A 65 -34.12 -32.33 -2.48
N LEU A 66 -34.39 -31.03 -2.56
CA LEU A 66 -34.86 -30.20 -1.43
C LEU A 66 -36.38 -30.18 -1.23
N GLY A 67 -37.15 -30.99 -1.95
CA GLY A 67 -38.52 -31.35 -1.56
C GLY A 67 -39.50 -30.18 -1.39
N LEU A 68 -39.51 -29.22 -2.33
CA LEU A 68 -40.58 -28.21 -2.42
C LEU A 68 -41.70 -28.74 -3.32
N THR A 69 -42.90 -28.82 -2.75
CA THR A 69 -44.08 -29.52 -3.26
C THR A 69 -44.55 -29.08 -4.66
N ALA A 70 -45.30 -29.98 -5.33
CA ALA A 70 -45.84 -29.90 -6.69
C ALA A 70 -46.54 -28.59 -7.11
N THR A 71 -46.99 -27.78 -6.15
CA THR A 71 -47.59 -26.45 -6.36
C THR A 71 -46.60 -25.43 -6.95
N THR A 72 -45.32 -25.53 -6.58
CA THR A 72 -44.27 -24.61 -7.08
C THR A 72 -43.92 -24.90 -8.54
N THR A 73 -43.87 -26.19 -8.91
CA THR A 73 -43.61 -26.64 -10.29
C THR A 73 -44.77 -26.29 -11.21
N ALA A 74 -46.02 -26.40 -10.76
CA ALA A 74 -47.19 -25.99 -11.52
C ALA A 74 -47.23 -24.48 -11.77
N THR A 75 -46.80 -23.66 -10.80
CA THR A 75 -46.75 -22.19 -10.92
C THR A 75 -45.66 -21.75 -11.90
N VAL A 76 -44.50 -22.42 -11.89
CA VAL A 76 -43.40 -22.16 -12.83
C VAL A 76 -43.73 -22.64 -14.25
N LEU A 77 -44.45 -23.75 -14.40
CA LEU A 77 -44.93 -24.24 -15.71
C LEU A 77 -46.02 -23.33 -16.29
N LYS A 78 -46.94 -22.81 -15.47
CA LYS A 78 -47.97 -21.86 -15.90
C LYS A 78 -47.37 -20.50 -16.30
N ALA A 79 -46.33 -20.04 -15.60
CA ALA A 79 -45.57 -18.85 -15.97
C ALA A 79 -44.81 -19.03 -17.30
N ARG A 80 -44.34 -20.24 -17.60
CA ARG A 80 -43.71 -20.59 -18.88
C ARG A 80 -44.71 -20.61 -20.05
N GLU A 81 -45.95 -21.07 -19.83
CA GLU A 81 -47.01 -21.01 -20.86
C GLU A 81 -47.48 -19.57 -21.12
N LEU A 82 -47.62 -18.75 -20.08
CA LEU A 82 -47.92 -17.31 -20.20
C LEU A 82 -46.81 -16.54 -20.92
N PHE A 83 -45.55 -16.95 -20.74
CA PHE A 83 -44.39 -16.39 -21.45
C PHE A 83 -44.38 -16.73 -22.96
N LEU A 84 -44.93 -17.89 -23.34
CA LEU A 84 -45.05 -18.29 -24.76
C LEU A 84 -46.25 -17.62 -25.46
N ALA A 85 -47.32 -17.31 -24.71
CA ALA A 85 -48.50 -16.60 -25.23
C ALA A 85 -48.22 -15.12 -25.57
N TYR A 86 -47.19 -14.50 -24.98
CA TYR A 86 -46.85 -13.08 -25.16
C TYR A 86 -45.99 -12.77 -26.40
N ARG A 87 -45.76 -13.74 -27.29
CA ARG A 87 -44.84 -13.61 -28.45
C ARG A 87 -45.46 -12.94 -29.68
N ASN A 88 -46.75 -12.60 -29.70
CA ASN A 88 -47.40 -11.84 -30.77
C ASN A 88 -48.30 -10.75 -30.19
N PRO A 89 -48.16 -9.46 -30.57
CA PRO A 89 -48.95 -8.40 -29.98
C PRO A 89 -50.18 -8.06 -30.84
N GLU A 90 -51.35 -7.90 -30.22
CA GLU A 90 -52.34 -6.92 -30.66
C GLU A 90 -52.83 -6.09 -29.47
N PRO A 91 -53.28 -4.82 -29.70
CA PRO A 91 -53.42 -3.84 -28.64
C PRO A 91 -54.89 -3.66 -28.24
N ALA A 92 -55.21 -3.75 -26.95
CA ALA A 92 -56.14 -2.84 -26.26
C ALA A 92 -56.46 -3.32 -24.84
N GLY A 93 -56.56 -2.34 -23.93
CA GLY A 93 -57.70 -2.26 -23.02
C GLY A 93 -57.58 -2.97 -21.66
N ASP A 94 -57.34 -2.14 -20.65
CA ASP A 94 -57.68 -2.35 -19.23
C ASP A 94 -56.70 -3.14 -18.35
N GLN A 95 -55.90 -2.41 -17.56
CA GLN A 95 -54.94 -2.93 -16.57
C GLN A 95 -55.55 -3.11 -15.17
N SER A 96 -56.86 -2.99 -15.00
CA SER A 96 -57.50 -3.04 -13.67
C SER A 96 -57.69 -4.47 -13.15
N GLY A 97 -57.85 -5.48 -14.02
CA GLY A 97 -58.08 -6.88 -13.63
C GLY A 97 -56.83 -7.62 -13.14
N THR A 98 -55.64 -7.23 -13.60
CA THR A 98 -54.38 -7.92 -13.29
C THR A 98 -53.87 -7.62 -11.88
N ILE A 99 -54.21 -6.45 -11.33
CA ILE A 99 -53.85 -6.02 -9.97
C ILE A 99 -54.61 -6.85 -8.92
N VAL A 100 -55.89 -7.15 -9.16
CA VAL A 100 -56.71 -7.96 -8.23
C VAL A 100 -56.26 -9.42 -8.22
N LEU A 101 -55.86 -9.98 -9.36
CA LEU A 101 -55.36 -11.35 -9.47
C LEU A 101 -53.98 -11.53 -8.79
N LEU A 102 -53.11 -10.52 -8.85
CA LEU A 102 -51.80 -10.53 -8.20
C LEU A 102 -51.90 -10.30 -6.68
N ILE A 103 -52.84 -9.48 -6.21
CA ILE A 103 -53.15 -9.37 -4.77
C ILE A 103 -53.68 -10.70 -4.22
N PHE A 104 -54.49 -11.43 -5.01
CA PHE A 104 -54.94 -12.78 -4.65
C PHE A 104 -53.80 -13.81 -4.67
N LEU A 105 -52.85 -13.72 -5.60
CA LEU A 105 -51.69 -14.62 -5.66
C LEU A 105 -50.67 -14.34 -4.54
N VAL A 106 -50.40 -13.08 -4.22
CA VAL A 106 -49.56 -12.68 -3.09
C VAL A 106 -50.26 -13.02 -1.76
N GLY A 107 -51.59 -12.85 -1.70
CA GLY A 107 -52.42 -13.30 -0.58
C GLY A 107 -52.42 -14.83 -0.43
N ALA A 108 -52.41 -15.60 -1.52
CA ALA A 108 -52.34 -17.07 -1.50
C ALA A 108 -50.94 -17.59 -1.12
N VAL A 109 -49.88 -16.87 -1.50
CA VAL A 109 -48.48 -17.14 -1.07
C VAL A 109 -48.27 -16.76 0.40
N LEU A 110 -48.94 -15.71 0.89
CA LEU A 110 -48.97 -15.38 2.32
C LEU A 110 -49.85 -16.35 3.11
N ALA A 111 -50.94 -16.86 2.53
CA ALA A 111 -51.80 -17.87 3.15
C ALA A 111 -51.19 -19.28 3.14
N SER A 112 -50.22 -19.58 2.27
CA SER A 112 -49.52 -20.87 2.23
C SER A 112 -48.38 -20.99 3.25
N THR A 113 -48.08 -19.92 4.00
CA THR A 113 -47.22 -19.97 5.20
C THR A 113 -48.03 -20.13 6.50
N LYS A 114 -49.22 -20.75 6.42
CA LYS A 114 -50.03 -21.13 7.60
C LYS A 114 -49.46 -22.35 8.33
N THR A 115 -48.19 -22.34 8.70
CA THR A 115 -47.57 -23.30 9.62
C THR A 115 -47.62 -22.82 11.08
N LEU A 116 -48.73 -22.17 11.46
CA LEU A 116 -49.08 -21.89 12.86
C LEU A 116 -50.47 -22.40 13.25
N SER A 117 -51.09 -23.25 12.41
CA SER A 117 -52.36 -23.93 12.73
C SER A 117 -52.22 -25.42 13.13
N ASN A 118 -51.03 -26.01 13.00
CA ASN A 118 -50.73 -27.38 13.45
C ASN A 118 -50.06 -27.47 14.84
N ALA A 119 -49.50 -26.38 15.38
CA ALA A 119 -48.95 -26.37 16.74
C ALA A 119 -50.04 -26.31 17.84
N ARG A 120 -51.23 -25.78 17.53
CA ARG A 120 -52.39 -25.80 18.45
C ARG A 120 -53.13 -27.14 18.47
N ARG A 121 -52.97 -28.01 17.45
CA ARG A 121 -53.55 -29.37 17.45
C ARG A 121 -52.60 -30.42 18.05
N MET A 122 -51.29 -30.18 18.08
CA MET A 122 -50.32 -31.09 18.72
C MET A 122 -50.14 -30.86 20.24
N TYR A 123 -50.67 -29.78 20.81
CA TYR A 123 -50.68 -29.56 22.27
C TYR A 123 -52.05 -29.79 22.94
N ALA A 124 -53.11 -30.06 22.17
CA ALA A 124 -54.48 -30.25 22.69
C ALA A 124 -55.00 -31.71 22.60
N ALA A 125 -54.18 -32.67 22.16
CA ALA A 125 -54.57 -34.09 22.04
C ALA A 125 -53.54 -35.05 22.67
N GLY A 126 -52.84 -34.61 23.72
CA GLY A 126 -51.97 -35.44 24.56
C GLY A 126 -52.39 -35.47 26.04
N ALA A 127 -53.55 -34.91 26.36
CA ALA A 127 -54.09 -34.85 27.73
C ALA A 127 -55.57 -35.26 27.74
N ALA A 128 -55.85 -36.52 27.43
CA ALA A 128 -56.97 -37.29 27.97
C ALA A 128 -56.85 -38.75 27.51
N ALA A 129 -56.89 -39.68 28.47
CA ALA A 129 -56.94 -41.15 28.34
C ALA A 129 -55.61 -41.93 28.45
N ARG A 130 -54.96 -41.83 29.62
CA ARG A 130 -54.78 -42.99 30.52
C ARG A 130 -54.37 -42.49 31.90
N ALA A 131 -55.39 -42.21 32.70
CA ALA A 131 -55.29 -42.36 34.14
C ALA A 131 -55.36 -43.88 34.42
N ASP A 132 -54.30 -44.46 34.97
CA ASP A 132 -54.41 -45.34 36.15
C ASP A 132 -53.03 -45.75 36.68
N ARG A 133 -52.93 -45.74 38.02
CA ARG A 133 -51.78 -46.01 38.91
C ARG A 133 -50.81 -44.83 39.12
N LEU A 134 -51.05 -43.97 40.12
CA LEU A 134 -50.62 -44.08 41.54
C LEU A 134 -49.07 -44.03 41.68
N ARG A 135 -48.40 -43.22 42.53
CA ARG A 135 -48.77 -42.24 43.58
C ARG A 135 -47.45 -41.70 44.22
N VAL A 136 -47.43 -40.44 44.67
CA VAL A 136 -46.59 -39.80 45.74
C VAL A 136 -45.06 -39.69 45.45
N LEU A 137 -44.41 -38.51 45.40
CA LEU A 137 -44.24 -37.49 46.45
C LEU A 137 -44.02 -36.08 45.86
N ASN A 138 -44.85 -35.15 46.34
CA ASN A 138 -44.57 -33.70 46.40
C ASN A 138 -43.95 -33.44 47.79
N PRO A 139 -43.03 -32.48 47.94
CA PRO A 139 -43.49 -31.30 48.66
C PRO A 139 -42.95 -29.95 48.13
N LEU A 140 -43.94 -29.07 47.89
CA LEU A 140 -44.11 -27.77 48.53
C LEU A 140 -43.10 -26.68 48.15
N SER A 141 -43.50 -25.66 47.39
CA SER A 141 -44.37 -24.57 47.87
C SER A 141 -43.82 -23.79 49.07
N LYS A 142 -42.49 -23.73 49.22
CA LYS A 142 -41.82 -22.67 49.98
C LYS A 142 -40.91 -21.91 49.03
N LEU A 143 -41.36 -20.73 48.60
CA LEU A 143 -40.56 -19.52 48.32
C LEU A 143 -41.51 -18.40 47.80
N ARG A 144 -42.55 -18.12 48.59
CA ARG A 144 -43.06 -16.75 48.73
C ARG A 144 -42.39 -16.21 50.00
N THR A 145 -41.98 -14.94 49.95
CA THR A 145 -41.25 -14.15 50.97
C THR A 145 -39.79 -14.51 51.22
N SER A 146 -38.86 -13.76 50.60
CA SER A 146 -37.77 -13.00 51.26
C SER A 146 -36.73 -12.55 50.23
N GLU A 147 -36.44 -11.25 50.19
CA GLU A 147 -35.14 -10.65 49.86
C GLU A 147 -34.26 -11.37 48.81
N LYS A 148 -34.49 -11.13 47.51
CA LYS A 148 -33.44 -11.25 46.48
C LYS A 148 -33.76 -10.56 45.14
N LEU A 149 -34.40 -9.39 45.21
CA LEU A 149 -34.54 -8.45 44.08
C LEU A 149 -33.74 -7.14 44.32
N SER A 150 -32.74 -7.20 45.21
CA SER A 150 -31.80 -6.12 45.51
C SER A 150 -30.44 -6.25 44.81
N SER A 151 -30.23 -7.23 43.90
CA SER A 151 -28.99 -7.25 43.12
C SER A 151 -29.05 -6.25 41.95
N PRO A 152 -27.95 -5.54 41.65
CA PRO A 152 -27.87 -4.63 40.49
C PRO A 152 -28.24 -5.31 39.17
N SER A 153 -27.94 -6.61 39.04
CA SER A 153 -28.23 -7.44 37.87
C SER A 153 -29.72 -7.72 37.65
N GLY A 154 -30.51 -7.90 38.71
CA GLY A 154 -31.95 -8.13 38.61
C GLY A 154 -32.74 -6.88 38.19
N ARG A 155 -32.31 -5.70 38.67
CA ARG A 155 -32.88 -4.40 38.25
C ARG A 155 -32.52 -4.05 36.81
N TYR A 156 -31.32 -4.45 36.37
CA TYR A 156 -30.86 -4.23 34.99
C TYR A 156 -31.63 -5.08 33.97
N LEU A 157 -31.89 -6.36 34.29
CA LEU A 157 -32.68 -7.24 33.43
C LEU A 157 -34.14 -6.78 33.33
N ALA A 158 -34.76 -6.37 34.45
CA ALA A 158 -36.12 -5.83 34.43
C ALA A 158 -36.25 -4.48 33.69
N PHE A 159 -35.23 -3.61 33.78
CA PHE A 159 -35.19 -2.33 33.08
C PHE A 159 -34.98 -2.49 31.56
N VAL A 160 -34.06 -3.38 31.15
CA VAL A 160 -33.82 -3.69 29.73
C VAL A 160 -35.02 -4.41 29.09
N PHE A 161 -35.67 -5.31 29.83
CA PHE A 161 -36.86 -6.02 29.33
C PHE A 161 -38.09 -5.10 29.23
N SER A 162 -38.22 -4.12 30.12
CA SER A 162 -39.30 -3.12 30.09
C SER A 162 -39.11 -2.10 28.96
N LEU A 163 -37.87 -1.65 28.69
CA LEU A 163 -37.56 -0.73 27.58
C LEU A 163 -37.82 -1.36 26.19
N PHE A 164 -37.58 -2.66 26.05
CA PHE A 164 -37.73 -3.39 24.79
C PHE A 164 -39.19 -3.68 24.41
N MET A 165 -40.09 -3.80 25.39
CA MET A 165 -41.51 -4.09 25.15
C MET A 165 -42.38 -2.83 25.00
N SER A 166 -41.93 -1.65 25.48
CA SER A 166 -42.69 -0.40 25.36
C SER A 166 -42.35 0.44 24.12
N ALA A 167 -41.21 0.20 23.48
CA ALA A 167 -40.75 0.98 22.31
C ALA A 167 -41.63 0.87 21.04
N PRO A 168 -42.30 -0.27 20.72
CA PRO A 168 -43.13 -0.34 19.50
C PRO A 168 -44.56 0.19 19.68
N LEU A 169 -45.03 0.39 20.92
CA LEU A 169 -46.43 0.75 21.22
C LEU A 169 -46.67 2.24 21.53
N TRP A 170 -45.62 3.06 21.63
CA TRP A 170 -45.75 4.51 21.86
C TRP A 170 -45.48 5.36 20.61
N LEU A 171 -44.80 4.82 19.60
CA LEU A 171 -44.57 5.50 18.32
C LEU A 171 -45.82 5.55 17.42
N GLY A 172 -46.84 4.72 17.70
CA GLY A 172 -48.12 4.75 16.98
C GLY A 172 -49.15 5.72 17.56
N THR A 173 -49.01 6.18 18.80
CA THR A 173 -50.11 6.85 19.54
C THR A 173 -49.93 8.37 19.68
N VAL A 174 -48.75 8.93 19.40
CA VAL A 174 -48.53 10.39 19.43
C VAL A 174 -48.78 11.06 18.06
N ALA A 175 -48.95 10.29 16.98
CA ALA A 175 -49.26 10.83 15.65
C ALA A 175 -50.76 11.14 15.39
N VAL A 176 -51.64 10.92 16.37
CA VAL A 176 -53.10 11.17 16.22
C VAL A 176 -53.62 12.29 17.13
N TYR A 177 -52.80 12.92 17.98
CA TYR A 177 -53.26 14.06 18.79
C TYR A 177 -52.31 15.27 18.73
N ARG A 178 -52.93 16.40 18.37
CA ARG A 178 -52.47 17.80 18.43
C ARG A 178 -51.81 18.40 17.19
N LEU A 179 -52.69 18.72 16.24
CA LEU A 179 -52.80 20.09 15.73
C LEU A 179 -52.91 21.07 16.91
N SER A 180 -52.26 22.24 16.79
CA SER A 180 -52.24 23.42 17.69
C SER A 180 -51.15 23.50 18.78
N GLU A 181 -49.97 24.03 18.42
CA GLU A 181 -49.17 25.12 19.07
C GLU A 181 -47.65 24.99 18.84
N PRO A 182 -46.87 26.09 18.85
CA PRO A 182 -45.45 26.08 18.49
C PRO A 182 -44.53 26.12 19.72
N ALA A 183 -43.63 25.15 19.88
CA ALA A 183 -42.40 25.31 20.67
C ALA A 183 -41.38 24.21 20.36
N GLY A 184 -40.12 24.61 20.20
CA GLY A 184 -38.99 23.74 19.89
C GLY A 184 -38.46 22.92 21.07
N SER A 185 -37.24 22.39 20.87
CA SER A 185 -36.42 21.58 21.78
C SER A 185 -36.95 20.16 22.09
N ASN A 186 -36.54 19.15 21.30
CA ASN A 186 -36.48 17.75 21.77
C ASN A 186 -35.64 16.79 20.89
N VAL A 187 -35.26 17.16 19.67
CA VAL A 187 -34.45 16.27 18.79
C VAL A 187 -32.98 16.20 19.22
N LEU A 188 -32.43 17.27 19.82
CA LEU A 188 -31.04 17.32 20.29
C LEU A 188 -30.76 16.40 21.50
N LEU A 189 -31.74 16.15 22.37
CA LEU A 189 -31.52 15.35 23.58
C LEU A 189 -31.43 13.84 23.30
N HIS A 190 -32.10 13.34 22.26
CA HIS A 190 -32.12 11.90 21.94
C HIS A 190 -30.86 11.43 21.20
N CYS A 191 -30.30 12.23 20.29
CA CYS A 191 -29.00 11.93 19.66
C CYS A 191 -27.83 12.00 20.65
N LEU A 192 -27.93 12.84 21.69
CA LEU A 192 -26.98 12.88 22.80
C LEU A 192 -27.06 11.60 23.65
N SER A 193 -28.25 11.04 23.88
CA SER A 193 -28.42 9.84 24.73
C SER A 193 -27.85 8.54 24.12
N THR A 194 -28.01 8.32 22.81
CA THR A 194 -27.44 7.15 22.10
C THR A 194 -25.92 7.27 21.91
N SER A 195 -25.43 8.50 21.72
CA SER A 195 -23.98 8.78 21.67
C SER A 195 -23.31 8.65 23.04
N LEU A 196 -24.00 9.05 24.12
CA LEU A 196 -23.52 8.88 25.50
C LEU A 196 -23.52 7.42 25.95
N LEU A 197 -24.47 6.58 25.50
CA LEU A 197 -24.46 5.14 25.77
C LEU A 197 -23.30 4.42 25.05
N GLY A 198 -23.00 4.83 23.81
CA GLY A 198 -21.83 4.37 23.07
C GLY A 198 -20.50 4.82 23.70
N LEU A 199 -20.43 6.06 24.18
CA LEU A 199 -19.27 6.58 24.91
C LEU A 199 -19.10 5.95 26.29
N TRP A 200 -20.21 5.63 26.98
CA TRP A 200 -20.21 4.96 28.28
C TRP A 200 -19.80 3.49 28.17
N LEU A 201 -20.30 2.76 27.15
CA LEU A 201 -19.86 1.38 26.88
C LEU A 201 -18.39 1.32 26.41
N CYS A 202 -17.93 2.28 25.61
CA CYS A 202 -16.51 2.43 25.25
C CYS A 202 -15.62 2.81 26.45
N GLY A 203 -16.15 3.61 27.40
CA GLY A 203 -15.46 3.97 28.65
C GLY A 203 -15.40 2.81 29.66
N TYR A 204 -16.46 2.02 29.77
CA TYR A 204 -16.53 0.84 30.64
C TYR A 204 -15.63 -0.30 30.10
N ALA A 205 -15.56 -0.47 28.78
CA ALA A 205 -14.64 -1.43 28.15
C ALA A 205 -13.15 -1.07 28.34
N ARG A 206 -12.80 0.21 28.55
CA ARG A 206 -11.42 0.64 28.86
C ARG A 206 -10.98 0.35 30.29
N THR A 207 -11.90 0.03 31.21
CA THR A 207 -11.62 -0.07 32.64
C THR A 207 -11.63 -1.50 33.20
N SER A 208 -12.14 -2.50 32.48
CA SER A 208 -12.09 -3.90 32.93
C SER A 208 -10.77 -4.59 32.55
N ARG A 209 -9.86 -4.75 33.51
CA ARG A 209 -8.51 -5.32 33.31
C ARG A 209 -8.36 -6.84 33.48
N SER A 210 -9.41 -7.61 33.80
CA SER A 210 -9.25 -9.05 34.05
C SER A 210 -9.63 -9.91 32.83
N LEU A 211 -8.64 -10.57 32.25
CA LEU A 211 -8.70 -11.43 31.05
C LEU A 211 -9.62 -12.66 31.18
N THR A 212 -10.06 -13.05 32.38
CA THR A 212 -10.67 -14.37 32.65
C THR A 212 -12.08 -14.34 33.25
N SER A 213 -12.76 -13.18 33.26
CA SER A 213 -14.09 -13.09 33.88
C SER A 213 -15.23 -13.49 32.92
N PRO A 214 -16.35 -14.06 33.42
CA PRO A 214 -17.59 -14.23 32.66
C PRO A 214 -18.07 -12.92 32.00
N ALA A 215 -17.68 -11.77 32.56
CA ALA A 215 -17.96 -10.46 32.00
C ALA A 215 -17.21 -10.21 30.68
N SER A 216 -15.95 -10.66 30.53
CA SER A 216 -15.22 -10.56 29.27
C SER A 216 -15.91 -11.38 28.16
N MET A 217 -16.39 -12.57 28.49
CA MET A 217 -17.14 -13.41 27.55
C MET A 217 -18.48 -12.78 27.14
N LEU A 218 -19.23 -12.18 28.07
CA LEU A 218 -20.47 -11.44 27.78
C LEU A 218 -20.21 -10.21 26.90
N VAL A 219 -19.11 -9.48 27.15
CA VAL A 219 -18.65 -8.37 26.30
C VAL A 219 -18.32 -8.87 24.90
N GLY A 220 -17.60 -10.00 24.78
CA GLY A 220 -17.32 -10.65 23.50
C GLY A 220 -18.58 -11.02 22.73
N ILE A 221 -19.57 -11.63 23.39
CA ILE A 221 -20.86 -11.97 22.76
C ILE A 221 -21.61 -10.71 22.30
N GLY A 222 -21.67 -9.67 23.14
CA GLY A 222 -22.32 -8.39 22.80
C GLY A 222 -21.66 -7.70 21.59
N LEU A 223 -20.33 -7.61 21.58
CA LEU A 223 -19.56 -7.08 20.45
C LEU A 223 -19.79 -7.90 19.19
N ARG A 224 -19.90 -9.23 19.30
CA ARG A 224 -20.16 -10.09 18.14
C ARG A 224 -21.49 -9.74 17.47
N VAL A 225 -22.54 -9.51 18.27
CA VAL A 225 -23.86 -9.10 17.75
C VAL A 225 -23.77 -7.73 17.06
N ILE A 226 -23.10 -6.75 17.68
CA ILE A 226 -22.92 -5.40 17.12
C ILE A 226 -22.15 -5.45 15.80
N GLY A 227 -21.05 -6.20 15.77
CA GLY A 227 -20.22 -6.34 14.57
C GLY A 227 -20.97 -7.01 13.42
N THR A 228 -21.76 -8.06 13.70
CA THR A 228 -22.63 -8.69 12.70
C THR A 228 -23.68 -7.71 12.17
N ALA A 229 -24.33 -6.94 13.05
CA ALA A 229 -25.30 -5.93 12.63
C ALA A 229 -24.66 -4.85 11.74
N GLY A 230 -23.45 -4.40 12.07
CA GLY A 230 -22.68 -3.45 11.25
C GLY A 230 -22.36 -3.99 9.85
N CYS A 231 -21.92 -5.25 9.74
CA CYS A 231 -21.68 -5.89 8.44
C CYS A 231 -22.97 -5.99 7.61
N VAL A 232 -24.08 -6.42 8.21
CA VAL A 232 -25.37 -6.54 7.50
C VAL A 232 -25.85 -5.17 7.03
N LEU A 233 -25.82 -4.16 7.90
CA LEU A 233 -26.21 -2.79 7.56
C LEU A 233 -25.34 -2.21 6.43
N GLY A 234 -24.03 -2.38 6.51
CA GLY A 234 -23.11 -1.96 5.47
C GLY A 234 -23.40 -2.61 4.11
N LEU A 235 -23.67 -3.93 4.09
CA LEU A 235 -24.02 -4.63 2.85
C LEU A 235 -25.39 -4.18 2.28
N SER A 236 -26.38 -3.97 3.14
CA SER A 236 -27.70 -3.48 2.74
C SER A 236 -27.65 -2.05 2.18
N LEU A 237 -26.89 -1.15 2.80
CA LEU A 237 -26.68 0.20 2.28
C LEU A 237 -25.94 0.17 0.95
N TRP A 238 -24.94 -0.71 0.84
CA TRP A 238 -24.11 -0.82 -0.35
C TRP A 238 -24.91 -1.28 -1.57
N THR A 239 -25.70 -2.34 -1.39
CA THR A 239 -26.59 -2.86 -2.44
C THR A 239 -27.65 -1.84 -2.84
N SER A 240 -28.24 -1.13 -1.88
CA SER A 240 -29.22 -0.07 -2.15
C SER A 240 -28.60 1.09 -2.95
N SER A 241 -27.40 1.55 -2.58
CA SER A 241 -26.69 2.60 -3.31
C SER A 241 -26.22 2.16 -4.70
N LEU A 242 -25.86 0.89 -4.87
CA LEU A 242 -25.54 0.32 -6.18
C LEU A 242 -26.79 0.27 -7.09
N LEU A 243 -27.94 -0.17 -6.55
CA LEU A 243 -29.19 -0.18 -7.32
C LEU A 243 -29.56 1.24 -7.75
N LEU A 244 -29.49 2.23 -6.84
CA LEU A 244 -29.69 3.64 -7.19
C LEU A 244 -28.73 4.09 -8.30
N PHE A 245 -27.45 3.73 -8.22
CA PHE A 245 -26.45 4.08 -9.24
C PHE A 245 -26.74 3.44 -10.62
N LEU A 246 -27.23 2.19 -10.63
CA LEU A 246 -27.46 1.43 -11.87
C LEU A 246 -28.77 1.82 -12.57
N PHE A 247 -29.80 2.29 -11.86
CA PHE A 247 -31.12 2.63 -12.43
C PHE A 247 -31.31 4.14 -12.73
N LYS A 248 -30.31 4.76 -13.37
CA LYS A 248 -30.22 6.21 -13.66
C LYS A 248 -31.32 6.78 -14.57
N GLU A 249 -32.05 5.95 -15.33
CA GLU A 249 -32.85 6.41 -16.47
C GLU A 249 -34.27 6.95 -16.14
N HIS A 250 -34.71 6.96 -14.88
CA HIS A 250 -36.11 7.29 -14.54
C HIS A 250 -36.32 8.44 -13.54
N ALA A 251 -35.30 9.26 -13.26
CA ALA A 251 -35.48 10.43 -12.39
C ALA A 251 -34.69 11.66 -12.90
N PRO A 252 -35.29 12.87 -12.85
CA PRO A 252 -34.79 14.06 -13.55
C PRO A 252 -33.50 14.68 -12.97
N ASP A 253 -33.08 14.30 -11.76
CA ASP A 253 -31.97 14.95 -11.05
C ASP A 253 -30.66 14.15 -11.11
N TRP A 254 -29.83 14.48 -12.12
CA TRP A 254 -28.53 13.81 -12.37
C TRP A 254 -27.54 13.89 -11.20
N TRP A 255 -27.64 14.92 -10.36
CA TRP A 255 -26.76 15.14 -9.22
C TRP A 255 -27.04 14.18 -8.07
N ILE A 256 -28.28 13.71 -7.91
CA ILE A 256 -28.65 12.74 -6.86
C ILE A 256 -27.94 11.40 -7.13
N TYR A 257 -27.96 10.91 -8.36
CA TYR A 257 -27.34 9.63 -8.73
C TYR A 257 -25.82 9.71 -8.95
N GLY A 258 -25.35 10.85 -9.48
CA GLY A 258 -23.93 11.11 -9.68
C GLY A 258 -23.16 11.29 -8.36
N PHE A 259 -23.82 11.79 -7.31
CA PHE A 259 -23.21 12.04 -6.00
C PHE A 259 -23.60 11.00 -4.95
N TYR A 260 -24.89 10.74 -4.68
CA TYR A 260 -25.31 9.86 -3.58
C TYR A 260 -25.09 8.37 -3.84
N GLY A 261 -25.12 7.91 -5.09
CA GLY A 261 -24.82 6.51 -5.43
C GLY A 261 -23.38 6.14 -5.02
N PRO A 262 -22.35 6.82 -5.58
CA PRO A 262 -20.96 6.58 -5.22
C PRO A 262 -20.64 6.88 -3.75
N VAL A 263 -21.15 7.99 -3.20
CA VAL A 263 -20.92 8.37 -1.79
C VAL A 263 -21.58 7.37 -0.83
N GLY A 264 -22.80 6.93 -1.13
CA GLY A 264 -23.52 5.91 -0.36
C GLY A 264 -22.80 4.57 -0.37
N MET A 265 -22.27 4.15 -1.53
CA MET A 265 -21.45 2.93 -1.62
C MET A 265 -20.15 3.02 -0.80
N VAL A 266 -19.51 4.19 -0.73
CA VAL A 266 -18.31 4.40 0.10
C VAL A 266 -18.65 4.35 1.59
N LEU A 267 -19.70 5.07 2.02
CA LEU A 267 -20.17 5.06 3.40
C LEU A 267 -20.58 3.66 3.86
N ALA A 268 -21.30 2.94 3.00
CA ALA A 268 -21.69 1.55 3.24
C ALA A 268 -20.49 0.61 3.41
N GLY A 269 -19.44 0.79 2.61
CA GLY A 269 -18.17 0.07 2.77
C GLY A 269 -17.48 0.37 4.11
N HIS A 270 -17.52 1.62 4.58
CA HIS A 270 -17.00 1.98 5.90
C HIS A 270 -17.77 1.32 7.04
N VAL A 271 -19.11 1.30 6.96
CA VAL A 271 -19.97 0.62 7.96
C VAL A 271 -19.70 -0.88 7.98
N TYR A 272 -19.56 -1.50 6.81
CA TYR A 272 -19.21 -2.92 6.69
C TYR A 272 -17.86 -3.24 7.36
N HIS A 273 -16.83 -2.44 7.09
CA HIS A 273 -15.51 -2.64 7.67
C HIS A 273 -15.47 -2.37 9.19
N ALA A 274 -16.21 -1.36 9.67
CA ALA A 274 -16.37 -1.13 11.11
C ALA A 274 -17.02 -2.35 11.78
N GLY A 275 -18.02 -2.97 11.13
CA GLY A 275 -18.59 -4.25 11.57
C GLY A 275 -17.55 -5.38 11.65
N GLN A 276 -16.70 -5.52 10.64
CA GLN A 276 -15.62 -6.51 10.64
C GLN A 276 -14.56 -6.27 11.73
N ASP A 277 -14.21 -5.00 12.00
CA ASP A 277 -13.28 -4.63 13.07
C ASP A 277 -13.86 -4.99 14.45
N VAL A 278 -15.15 -4.71 14.67
CA VAL A 278 -15.87 -5.08 15.90
C VAL A 278 -15.96 -6.61 16.04
N LEU A 279 -16.21 -7.35 14.95
CA LEU A 279 -16.19 -8.82 14.96
C LEU A 279 -14.80 -9.38 15.31
N ARG A 280 -13.72 -8.76 14.84
CA ARG A 280 -12.35 -9.12 15.25
C ARG A 280 -12.12 -8.87 16.74
N TYR A 281 -12.51 -7.69 17.22
CA TYR A 281 -12.37 -7.36 18.64
C TYR A 281 -13.19 -8.31 19.52
N SER A 282 -14.39 -8.69 19.09
CA SER A 282 -15.23 -9.69 19.77
C SER A 282 -14.54 -11.05 19.91
N ARG A 283 -13.79 -11.49 18.88
CA ARG A 283 -13.10 -12.78 18.88
C ARG A 283 -11.95 -12.82 19.88
N ARG A 284 -11.27 -11.69 20.13
CA ARG A 284 -10.22 -11.59 21.18
C ARG A 284 -10.79 -11.86 22.57
N HIS A 285 -12.00 -11.37 22.87
CA HIS A 285 -12.69 -11.67 24.12
C HIS A 285 -13.17 -13.12 24.25
N LEU A 286 -13.19 -13.87 23.15
CA LEU A 286 -13.65 -15.25 23.07
C LEU A 286 -12.48 -16.26 22.88
N THR A 287 -11.24 -15.80 22.79
CA THR A 287 -10.07 -16.68 22.67
C THR A 287 -9.88 -17.50 23.96
N LYS A 288 -9.63 -18.81 23.84
CA LYS A 288 -9.34 -19.70 24.98
C LYS A 288 -8.03 -19.27 25.63
N ILE A 289 -8.07 -18.97 26.93
CA ILE A 289 -6.90 -18.74 27.77
C ILE A 289 -6.68 -19.99 28.62
N ILE A 290 -5.53 -20.60 28.45
CA ILE A 290 -5.03 -21.74 29.23
C ILE A 290 -4.37 -21.15 30.48
N ARG A 291 -4.70 -21.69 31.66
CA ARG A 291 -4.24 -21.09 32.93
C ARG A 291 -2.93 -21.70 33.37
N ASP A 292 -2.81 -23.01 33.18
CA ASP A 292 -1.64 -23.79 33.58
C ASP A 292 -1.21 -24.71 32.41
N PRO A 293 0.09 -24.90 32.15
CA PRO A 293 0.55 -25.94 31.22
C PRO A 293 -0.11 -27.31 31.43
N ASP A 294 -0.39 -27.67 32.69
CA ASP A 294 -0.98 -28.97 33.06
C ASP A 294 -2.42 -29.14 32.56
N ASP A 295 -3.12 -28.04 32.23
CA ASP A 295 -4.44 -28.07 31.59
C ASP A 295 -4.41 -28.70 30.19
N LEU A 296 -3.22 -28.89 29.61
CA LEU A 296 -3.01 -29.51 28.29
C LEU A 296 -2.59 -30.99 28.38
N ASP A 297 -2.46 -31.55 29.58
CA ASP A 297 -2.08 -32.95 29.76
C ASP A 297 -3.12 -33.88 29.09
N GLY A 298 -2.64 -34.72 28.16
CA GLY A 298 -3.48 -35.61 27.37
C GLY A 298 -4.25 -34.93 26.22
N GLU A 299 -4.13 -33.61 26.03
CA GLU A 299 -4.62 -32.92 24.83
C GLU A 299 -3.56 -32.97 23.71
N SER A 300 -3.98 -33.29 22.47
CA SER A 300 -3.12 -33.17 21.30
C SER A 300 -3.13 -31.72 20.80
N PHE A 301 -2.02 -31.00 20.91
CA PHE A 301 -1.89 -29.61 20.44
C PHE A 301 -0.60 -29.35 19.65
N VAL A 302 -0.57 -28.21 18.96
CA VAL A 302 0.62 -27.68 18.28
C VAL A 302 1.13 -26.47 19.05
N LEU A 303 2.37 -26.54 19.54
CA LEU A 303 3.01 -25.40 20.20
C LEU A 303 3.57 -24.45 19.14
N TYR A 304 3.12 -23.20 19.16
CA TYR A 304 3.56 -22.16 18.24
C TYR A 304 4.43 -21.12 18.98
N LEU A 305 5.73 -21.19 18.73
CA LEU A 305 6.74 -20.30 19.31
C LEU A 305 7.17 -19.25 18.30
N ARG A 306 7.30 -18.01 18.77
CA ARG A 306 7.66 -16.87 17.92
C ARG A 306 8.18 -15.71 18.77
N PRO A 307 9.04 -14.84 18.24
CA PRO A 307 9.45 -13.63 18.94
C PRO A 307 8.23 -12.73 19.22
N PHE A 308 8.07 -12.23 20.45
CA PHE A 308 6.98 -11.30 20.79
C PHE A 308 6.91 -10.05 19.90
N PRO A 309 8.02 -9.44 19.42
CA PRO A 309 7.95 -8.35 18.45
C PRO A 309 7.21 -8.72 17.15
N ASN A 310 7.18 -10.00 16.79
CA ASN A 310 6.46 -10.50 15.62
C ASN A 310 4.96 -10.72 15.88
N ASP A 311 4.49 -10.70 17.14
CA ASP A 311 3.08 -10.89 17.50
C ASP A 311 2.19 -9.80 16.92
N ALA A 312 2.61 -8.54 17.01
CA ALA A 312 1.82 -7.41 16.49
C ALA A 312 1.72 -7.43 14.96
N LEU A 313 2.78 -7.89 14.28
CA LEU A 313 2.82 -8.04 12.83
C LEU A 313 1.96 -9.22 12.35
N GLN A 314 2.06 -10.38 13.01
CA GLN A 314 1.31 -11.59 12.64
C GLN A 314 -0.15 -11.56 13.11
N ALA A 315 -0.49 -10.76 14.13
CA ALA A 315 -1.86 -10.54 14.58
C ALA A 315 -2.61 -9.47 13.75
N SER A 316 -1.91 -8.75 12.88
CA SER A 316 -2.53 -7.74 12.02
C SER A 316 -3.27 -8.43 10.86
N PRO A 317 -4.56 -8.10 10.60
CA PRO A 317 -5.28 -8.66 9.47
C PRO A 317 -4.69 -8.15 8.15
N GLN A 318 -4.76 -8.96 7.10
CA GLN A 318 -4.34 -8.55 5.76
C GLN A 318 -5.10 -7.28 5.33
N ARG A 319 -4.41 -6.14 5.32
CA ARG A 319 -4.99 -4.85 4.91
C ARG A 319 -4.78 -4.68 3.42
N MET A 320 -5.88 -4.61 2.67
CA MET A 320 -5.81 -4.20 1.26
C MET A 320 -5.38 -2.72 1.19
N PRO A 321 -4.52 -2.31 0.25
CA PRO A 321 -3.99 -0.95 0.19
C PRO A 321 -5.02 0.11 -0.26
N TRP A 322 -6.23 -0.31 -0.63
CA TRP A 322 -7.20 0.53 -1.34
C TRP A 322 -8.54 0.62 -0.58
N ARG A 323 -8.59 1.46 0.45
CA ARG A 323 -9.84 1.76 1.18
C ARG A 323 -10.84 2.63 0.40
N GLY A 324 -10.49 3.10 -0.82
CA GLY A 324 -11.19 4.22 -1.46
C GLY A 324 -11.87 4.00 -2.81
N MET A 325 -11.66 2.88 -3.55
CA MET A 325 -12.12 2.84 -4.96
C MET A 325 -12.83 1.58 -5.45
N MET A 326 -13.01 0.55 -4.63
CA MET A 326 -13.86 -0.59 -4.96
C MET A 326 -14.56 -1.12 -3.71
N PRO A 327 -15.75 -0.62 -3.38
CA PRO A 327 -16.50 -1.12 -2.22
C PRO A 327 -17.03 -2.56 -2.41
N LEU A 328 -16.86 -3.15 -3.61
CA LEU A 328 -17.00 -4.59 -3.86
C LEU A 328 -15.93 -5.44 -3.17
N ALA A 329 -14.67 -4.99 -3.10
CA ALA A 329 -13.57 -5.82 -2.61
C ALA A 329 -13.65 -6.05 -1.09
N GLY A 330 -14.10 -5.05 -0.33
CA GLY A 330 -14.24 -5.15 1.13
C GLY A 330 -15.18 -6.27 1.58
N LEU A 331 -16.18 -6.62 0.76
CA LEU A 331 -17.14 -7.69 1.02
C LEU A 331 -16.54 -9.10 0.95
N PHE A 332 -15.45 -9.29 0.21
CA PHE A 332 -14.87 -10.60 -0.08
C PHE A 332 -13.54 -10.88 0.65
N VAL A 333 -13.02 -9.95 1.46
CA VAL A 333 -11.79 -10.15 2.24
C VAL A 333 -12.12 -10.73 3.63
N THR A 334 -11.50 -11.85 3.98
CA THR A 334 -11.78 -12.63 5.20
C THR A 334 -11.28 -11.97 6.48
N GLY A 335 -10.47 -10.91 6.40
CA GLY A 335 -10.03 -10.09 7.54
C GLY A 335 -9.36 -10.89 8.65
N ARG A 336 -8.77 -12.05 8.33
CA ARG A 336 -8.05 -12.93 9.26
C ARG A 336 -6.60 -12.45 9.45
N SER A 337 -6.07 -12.61 10.66
CA SER A 337 -4.64 -12.42 10.95
C SER A 337 -3.79 -13.54 10.35
N GLU A 338 -2.47 -13.37 10.28
CA GLU A 338 -1.56 -14.44 9.84
C GLU A 338 -1.58 -15.63 10.80
N GLU A 339 -1.66 -15.36 12.11
CA GLU A 339 -1.80 -16.42 13.12
C GLU A 339 -3.11 -17.22 12.95
N GLU A 340 -4.23 -16.56 12.62
CA GLU A 340 -5.49 -17.25 12.27
C GLU A 340 -5.34 -18.14 11.02
N ARG A 341 -4.48 -17.76 10.08
CA ARG A 341 -4.22 -18.52 8.84
C ARG A 341 -3.33 -19.73 9.11
N VAL A 342 -2.28 -19.58 9.92
CA VAL A 342 -1.44 -20.69 10.40
C VAL A 342 -2.27 -21.67 11.22
N ALA A 343 -3.07 -21.17 12.16
CA ALA A 343 -4.00 -21.99 12.94
C ALA A 343 -5.01 -22.72 12.04
N ALA A 344 -5.56 -22.06 11.02
CA ALA A 344 -6.49 -22.70 10.07
C ALA A 344 -5.81 -23.81 9.25
N ALA A 345 -4.51 -23.69 8.93
CA ALA A 345 -3.76 -24.72 8.23
C ALA A 345 -3.52 -25.94 9.11
N LEU A 346 -3.10 -25.74 10.36
CA LEU A 346 -2.62 -26.82 11.23
C LEU A 346 -3.74 -27.46 12.07
N LYS A 347 -4.80 -26.73 12.42
CA LYS A 347 -5.87 -27.21 13.32
C LYS A 347 -6.51 -28.53 12.87
N LYS A 348 -6.81 -28.68 11.57
CA LYS A 348 -7.43 -29.91 11.04
C LYS A 348 -6.41 -31.02 10.75
N GLN A 349 -5.11 -30.70 10.67
CA GLN A 349 -4.06 -31.66 10.26
C GLN A 349 -3.30 -32.25 11.45
N VAL A 350 -3.02 -31.44 12.47
CA VAL A 350 -2.17 -31.81 13.60
C VAL A 350 -2.88 -31.59 14.93
N GLY A 351 -3.43 -30.39 15.16
CA GLY A 351 -4.14 -30.08 16.40
C GLY A 351 -4.33 -28.57 16.61
N PRO A 352 -5.13 -28.15 17.61
CA PRO A 352 -5.29 -26.75 17.97
C PRO A 352 -3.94 -26.09 18.24
N LEU A 353 -3.80 -24.84 17.79
CA LEU A 353 -2.60 -24.03 18.01
C LEU A 353 -2.63 -23.47 19.43
N VAL A 354 -1.54 -23.66 20.17
CA VAL A 354 -1.29 -23.10 21.50
C VAL A 354 -0.03 -22.26 21.44
N ALA A 355 -0.05 -21.08 22.02
CA ALA A 355 1.09 -20.17 21.99
C ALA A 355 1.26 -19.45 23.32
N VAL A 356 2.52 -19.20 23.67
CA VAL A 356 2.86 -18.32 24.78
C VAL A 356 2.55 -16.88 24.39
N GLY A 357 1.79 -16.18 25.22
CA GLY A 357 1.44 -14.77 25.05
C GLY A 357 2.46 -13.85 25.71
N GLU A 358 2.54 -12.61 25.22
CA GLU A 358 3.44 -11.59 25.77
C GLU A 358 3.04 -11.24 27.22
N PRO A 359 3.99 -11.22 28.17
CA PRO A 359 3.71 -10.80 29.55
C PRO A 359 3.13 -9.38 29.60
N GLY A 360 1.93 -9.23 30.19
CA GLY A 360 1.23 -7.95 30.26
C GLY A 360 0.28 -7.66 29.09
N GLU A 361 0.07 -8.61 28.17
CA GLU A 361 -0.95 -8.50 27.12
C GLU A 361 -2.34 -8.28 27.73
N THR A 362 -3.07 -7.26 27.25
CA THR A 362 -4.37 -6.87 27.83
C THR A 362 -5.56 -7.67 27.28
N LEU A 363 -5.47 -8.16 26.05
CA LEU A 363 -6.44 -9.03 25.38
C LEU A 363 -5.69 -9.95 24.43
N PRO A 364 -5.97 -11.26 24.43
CA PRO A 364 -5.27 -12.20 23.57
C PRO A 364 -5.51 -11.86 22.10
N TYR A 365 -4.51 -12.06 21.25
CA TYR A 365 -4.72 -12.08 19.81
C TYR A 365 -5.62 -13.27 19.38
N VAL A 366 -6.16 -13.20 18.16
CA VAL A 366 -7.01 -14.23 17.58
C VAL A 366 -6.15 -15.20 16.78
N GLY A 367 -6.36 -16.51 16.95
CA GLY A 367 -5.69 -17.55 16.17
C GLY A 367 -5.33 -18.77 17.02
N ALA A 368 -4.38 -18.59 17.94
CA ALA A 368 -3.96 -19.61 18.90
C ALA A 368 -4.66 -19.43 20.27
N SER A 369 -4.78 -20.53 21.02
CA SER A 369 -5.08 -20.45 22.46
C SER A 369 -3.87 -19.87 23.18
N ARG A 370 -4.09 -19.01 24.18
CA ARG A 370 -3.01 -18.30 24.88
C ARG A 370 -2.68 -18.92 26.22
N LEU A 371 -1.40 -19.05 26.51
CA LEU A 371 -0.85 -19.35 27.83
C LEU A 371 0.11 -18.21 28.20
N TYR A 372 0.06 -17.71 29.43
CA TYR A 372 0.94 -16.63 29.89
C TYR A 372 1.89 -17.16 30.96
N LEU A 373 3.19 -17.11 30.66
CA LEU A 373 4.24 -17.57 31.54
C LEU A 373 4.87 -16.38 32.30
N PRO A 374 5.40 -16.60 33.52
CA PRO A 374 6.12 -15.57 34.26
C PRO A 374 7.40 -15.10 33.52
N LEU A 375 7.81 -13.85 33.72
CA LEU A 375 9.00 -13.25 33.06
C LEU A 375 10.32 -13.90 33.50
N HIS A 376 10.35 -14.52 34.68
CA HIS A 376 11.45 -15.31 35.22
C HIS A 376 11.04 -16.79 35.22
N ASP A 377 11.98 -17.70 35.00
CA ASP A 377 11.76 -19.15 35.00
C ASP A 377 10.76 -19.69 33.94
N TRP A 378 10.57 -18.96 32.83
CA TRP A 378 9.70 -19.39 31.72
C TRP A 378 10.25 -20.58 30.92
N GLN A 379 11.55 -20.86 31.04
CA GLN A 379 12.24 -21.88 30.25
C GLN A 379 11.76 -23.29 30.57
N ASP A 380 11.51 -23.62 31.84
CA ASP A 380 11.05 -24.94 32.26
C ASP A 380 9.62 -25.25 31.78
N PRO A 381 8.64 -24.33 31.92
CA PRO A 381 7.33 -24.51 31.31
C PRO A 381 7.38 -24.63 29.78
N VAL A 382 8.25 -23.88 29.09
CA VAL A 382 8.39 -24.01 27.63
C VAL A 382 8.96 -25.37 27.24
N ARG A 383 9.97 -25.88 27.98
CA ARG A 383 10.49 -27.25 27.79
C ARG A 383 9.41 -28.31 27.97
N LYS A 384 8.59 -28.17 29.03
CA LYS A 384 7.46 -29.07 29.28
C LYS A 384 6.46 -29.04 28.12
N LEU A 385 6.09 -27.84 27.66
CA LEU A 385 5.18 -27.68 26.51
C LEU A 385 5.76 -28.26 25.23
N MET A 386 7.06 -28.09 24.95
CA MET A 386 7.74 -28.69 23.80
C MET A 386 7.65 -30.23 23.87
N ALA A 387 7.91 -30.81 25.04
CA ALA A 387 7.86 -32.26 25.26
C ALA A 387 6.44 -32.83 25.08
N GLN A 388 5.40 -32.09 25.44
CA GLN A 388 3.99 -32.51 25.33
C GLN A 388 3.38 -32.25 23.94
N ALA A 389 3.84 -31.21 23.24
CA ALA A 389 3.25 -30.76 21.98
C ALA A 389 3.41 -31.79 20.87
N ARG A 390 2.32 -32.19 20.22
CA ARG A 390 2.36 -33.12 19.09
C ARG A 390 3.29 -32.64 17.97
N MET A 391 3.33 -31.33 17.74
CA MET A 391 4.30 -30.67 16.87
C MET A 391 4.67 -29.30 17.45
N VAL A 392 5.93 -28.92 17.33
CA VAL A 392 6.43 -27.57 17.63
C VAL A 392 6.68 -26.84 16.32
N VAL A 393 6.01 -25.70 16.16
CA VAL A 393 6.17 -24.79 15.04
C VAL A 393 6.85 -23.53 15.54
N LEU A 394 8.07 -23.28 15.06
CA LEU A 394 8.87 -22.13 15.47
C LEU A 394 8.97 -21.11 14.34
N SER A 395 8.51 -19.90 14.57
CA SER A 395 8.66 -18.78 13.64
C SER A 395 10.03 -18.15 13.82
N LEU A 396 10.87 -18.21 12.80
CA LEU A 396 12.23 -17.68 12.83
C LEU A 396 12.24 -16.15 13.00
N GLY A 397 13.23 -15.63 13.71
CA GLY A 397 13.40 -14.20 13.93
C GLY A 397 14.61 -13.89 14.81
N PRO A 398 15.22 -12.69 14.71
CA PRO A 398 16.58 -12.40 15.17
C PRO A 398 16.76 -12.26 16.70
N GLY A 399 15.75 -12.62 17.49
CA GLY A 399 15.79 -12.49 18.95
C GLY A 399 16.56 -13.61 19.64
N GLU A 400 17.24 -13.29 20.74
CA GLU A 400 17.97 -14.26 21.58
C GLU A 400 17.07 -15.38 22.13
N GLY A 401 15.80 -15.06 22.43
CA GLY A 401 14.80 -16.05 22.85
C GLY A 401 14.56 -17.10 21.76
N THR A 402 14.44 -16.69 20.51
CA THR A 402 14.23 -17.59 19.36
C THR A 402 15.44 -18.51 19.14
N MET A 403 16.66 -18.01 19.34
CA MET A 403 17.88 -18.83 19.27
C MET A 403 17.87 -19.88 20.37
N TRP A 404 17.52 -19.50 21.60
CA TRP A 404 17.37 -20.45 22.69
C TRP A 404 16.29 -21.51 22.42
N GLU A 405 15.10 -21.10 21.94
CA GLU A 405 14.00 -22.02 21.61
C GLU A 405 14.40 -23.00 20.50
N LEU A 406 15.13 -22.53 19.48
CA LEU A 406 15.65 -23.39 18.41
C LEU A 406 16.67 -24.39 18.95
N ARG A 407 17.65 -23.94 19.76
CA ARG A 407 18.64 -24.83 20.39
C ARG A 407 17.97 -25.90 21.24
N GLU A 408 16.97 -25.51 22.03
CA GLU A 408 16.25 -26.43 22.90
C GLU A 408 15.42 -27.44 22.11
N ALA A 409 14.73 -26.99 21.06
CA ALA A 409 13.98 -27.85 20.16
C ALA A 409 14.91 -28.89 19.47
N LEU A 410 16.08 -28.48 18.99
CA LEU A 410 17.07 -29.38 18.37
C LEU A 410 17.63 -30.42 19.36
N ARG A 411 17.77 -30.06 20.65
CA ARG A 411 18.27 -30.95 21.70
C ARG A 411 17.23 -31.98 22.18
N THR A 412 15.96 -31.59 22.20
CA THR A 412 14.91 -32.34 22.93
C THR A 412 13.93 -33.06 22.00
N LEU A 413 13.61 -32.48 20.85
CA LEU A 413 12.59 -33.00 19.94
C LEU A 413 13.19 -33.97 18.92
N PRO A 414 12.44 -35.01 18.51
CA PRO A 414 12.74 -35.73 17.28
C PRO A 414 12.47 -34.82 16.05
N PRO A 415 13.18 -35.01 14.93
CA PRO A 415 13.09 -34.11 13.77
C PRO A 415 11.68 -34.00 13.18
N GLU A 416 10.87 -35.06 13.28
CA GLU A 416 9.50 -35.13 12.75
C GLU A 416 8.51 -34.23 13.52
N ARG A 417 8.87 -33.81 14.74
CA ARG A 417 8.04 -32.93 15.59
C ARG A 417 8.40 -31.45 15.44
N LEU A 418 9.39 -31.08 14.63
CA LEU A 418 9.85 -29.70 14.47
C LEU A 418 9.59 -29.15 13.06
N VAL A 419 8.92 -28.00 12.99
CA VAL A 419 8.76 -27.20 11.76
C VAL A 419 9.19 -25.77 12.02
N LEU A 420 10.02 -25.21 11.14
CA LEU A 420 10.41 -23.80 11.19
C LEU A 420 9.63 -23.02 10.14
N LEU A 421 9.06 -21.88 10.51
CA LEU A 421 8.48 -20.93 9.55
C LEU A 421 9.47 -19.80 9.31
N ALA A 422 9.66 -19.41 8.05
CA ALA A 422 10.51 -18.29 7.67
C ALA A 422 9.63 -17.06 7.35
N PRO A 423 9.37 -16.17 8.33
CA PRO A 423 8.57 -14.96 8.16
C PRO A 423 9.40 -13.78 7.61
N MET A 424 10.36 -14.06 6.72
CA MET A 424 11.37 -13.10 6.29
C MET A 424 11.71 -13.30 4.81
N GLY A 425 12.23 -12.25 4.17
CA GLY A 425 12.67 -12.30 2.78
C GLY A 425 13.92 -13.17 2.59
N ARG A 426 14.33 -13.39 1.33
CA ARG A 426 15.50 -14.24 1.01
C ARG A 426 16.77 -13.73 1.69
N ASP A 427 17.09 -12.44 1.58
CA ASP A 427 18.34 -11.88 2.11
C ASP A 427 18.38 -11.91 3.65
N GLU A 428 17.26 -11.56 4.29
CA GLU A 428 17.11 -11.62 5.75
C GLU A 428 17.17 -13.07 6.27
N TYR A 429 16.61 -14.03 5.52
CA TYR A 429 16.73 -15.45 5.82
C TYR A 429 18.17 -15.94 5.69
N GLU A 430 18.92 -15.51 4.67
CA GLU A 430 20.33 -15.90 4.52
C GLU A 430 21.20 -15.35 5.68
N GLU A 431 20.99 -14.09 6.09
CA GLU A 431 21.67 -13.52 7.25
C GLU A 431 21.32 -14.29 8.53
N PHE A 432 20.03 -14.60 8.72
CA PHE A 432 19.57 -15.39 9.86
C PHE A 432 20.12 -16.81 9.87
N ARG A 433 20.16 -17.48 8.71
CA ARG A 433 20.71 -18.83 8.52
C ARG A 433 22.20 -18.89 8.89
N LEU A 434 22.99 -17.90 8.47
CA LEU A 434 24.41 -17.81 8.84
C LEU A 434 24.58 -17.59 10.34
N ARG A 435 23.73 -16.76 10.95
CA ARG A 435 23.74 -16.55 12.40
C ARG A 435 23.37 -17.82 13.18
N VAL A 436 22.37 -18.56 12.74
CA VAL A 436 22.00 -19.86 13.34
C VAL A 436 23.18 -20.82 13.29
N GLN A 437 23.88 -20.92 12.15
CA GLN A 437 25.03 -21.81 12.03
C GLN A 437 26.13 -21.45 13.04
N ALA A 438 26.48 -20.16 13.14
CA ALA A 438 27.48 -19.68 14.10
C ALA A 438 27.05 -19.92 15.56
N ASP A 439 25.78 -19.69 15.87
CA ASP A 439 25.22 -19.85 17.22
C ASP A 439 25.20 -21.31 17.69
N LEU A 440 24.86 -22.25 16.80
CA LEU A 440 24.86 -23.68 17.09
C LEU A 440 26.27 -24.23 17.32
N GLU A 441 27.26 -23.70 16.59
CA GLU A 441 28.68 -24.02 16.76
C GLU A 441 29.24 -23.48 18.08
N GLU A 442 28.93 -22.22 18.43
CA GLU A 442 29.37 -21.59 19.68
C GLU A 442 28.88 -22.34 20.93
N HIS A 443 27.68 -22.92 20.88
CA HIS A 443 27.02 -23.54 22.04
C HIS A 443 27.11 -25.09 22.09
N ASP A 444 27.99 -25.72 21.28
CA ASP A 444 28.16 -27.19 21.11
C ASP A 444 26.82 -27.95 21.11
N VAL A 445 25.88 -27.49 20.28
CA VAL A 445 24.52 -28.06 20.27
C VAL A 445 24.54 -29.43 19.59
N ARG A 446 24.29 -30.50 20.35
CA ARG A 446 24.12 -31.85 19.81
C ARG A 446 22.64 -32.15 19.61
N VAL A 447 22.28 -32.60 18.40
CA VAL A 447 20.91 -33.04 18.09
C VAL A 447 20.57 -34.34 18.81
N ARG A 448 19.29 -34.53 19.14
CA ARG A 448 18.80 -35.83 19.67
C ARG A 448 19.00 -36.92 18.61
N PRO A 449 19.80 -37.98 18.88
CA PRO A 449 20.08 -39.01 17.89
C PRO A 449 18.91 -40.02 17.79
N ARG A 450 18.39 -40.26 16.58
CA ARG A 450 17.42 -41.34 16.30
C ARG A 450 18.10 -42.69 16.09
N SER A 451 19.37 -42.69 15.64
CA SER A 451 20.26 -43.84 15.57
C SER A 451 21.72 -43.36 15.61
N ARG A 452 22.70 -44.26 15.75
CA ARG A 452 24.16 -43.98 15.83
C ARG A 452 24.75 -43.14 14.66
N ALA A 453 23.95 -42.68 13.69
CA ALA A 453 24.41 -42.08 12.43
C ALA A 453 24.31 -40.54 12.31
N ALA A 454 23.66 -39.82 13.24
CA ALA A 454 23.56 -38.35 13.16
C ALA A 454 24.36 -37.68 14.28
N THR A 455 25.62 -37.34 14.00
CA THR A 455 26.52 -36.60 14.92
C THR A 455 26.70 -35.12 14.54
N HIS A 456 26.02 -34.61 13.51
CA HIS A 456 26.24 -33.27 12.96
C HIS A 456 25.01 -32.38 13.12
N VAL A 457 25.25 -31.10 13.38
CA VAL A 457 24.23 -30.05 13.47
C VAL A 457 23.56 -29.85 12.10
N PRO A 458 22.22 -29.72 12.02
CA PRO A 458 21.53 -29.51 10.77
C PRO A 458 21.88 -28.14 10.19
N VAL A 459 22.38 -28.12 8.95
CA VAL A 459 22.59 -26.89 8.20
C VAL A 459 21.25 -26.47 7.59
N LEU A 460 20.76 -25.28 7.92
CA LEU A 460 19.54 -24.76 7.30
C LEU A 460 19.78 -24.55 5.78
N PRO A 461 18.85 -24.97 4.91
CA PRO A 461 18.97 -24.84 3.46
C PRO A 461 18.85 -23.38 3.01
N GLU A 462 19.37 -23.05 1.82
CA GLU A 462 19.14 -21.74 1.20
C GLU A 462 17.65 -21.53 0.88
N SER A 463 17.18 -20.28 0.94
CA SER A 463 15.80 -19.95 0.58
C SER A 463 15.60 -19.97 -0.93
N THR A 464 14.59 -20.70 -1.39
CA THR A 464 14.12 -20.70 -2.78
C THR A 464 12.94 -19.75 -3.02
N SER A 465 12.51 -19.00 -1.98
CA SER A 465 11.41 -18.04 -2.05
C SER A 465 11.77 -16.80 -2.87
N ARG A 466 10.81 -16.31 -3.67
CA ARG A 466 10.93 -15.09 -4.47
C ARG A 466 10.30 -13.86 -3.81
N GLY A 467 9.77 -13.98 -2.58
CA GLY A 467 9.12 -12.88 -1.84
C GLY A 467 7.80 -12.37 -2.46
N SER A 468 7.17 -13.17 -3.32
CA SER A 468 5.99 -12.82 -4.13
C SER A 468 4.66 -13.14 -3.46
N MET A 469 4.65 -13.86 -2.33
CA MET A 469 3.43 -14.18 -1.61
C MET A 469 2.95 -12.96 -0.79
N PRO A 470 1.66 -12.57 -0.84
CA PRO A 470 1.08 -11.54 0.02
C PRO A 470 0.78 -12.13 1.42
N SER A 471 1.84 -12.59 2.08
CA SER A 471 1.87 -13.25 3.39
C SER A 471 3.21 -12.91 4.04
N VAL A 472 3.26 -12.73 5.35
CA VAL A 472 4.53 -12.56 6.07
C VAL A 472 5.34 -13.86 6.06
N VAL A 473 4.66 -15.02 6.11
CA VAL A 473 5.30 -16.33 6.02
C VAL A 473 5.56 -16.68 4.55
N GLN A 474 6.83 -16.71 4.16
CA GLN A 474 7.29 -16.92 2.79
C GLN A 474 7.70 -18.37 2.52
N GLY A 475 8.23 -19.06 3.54
CA GLY A 475 8.66 -20.45 3.45
C GLY A 475 8.49 -21.21 4.75
N ALA A 476 8.65 -22.52 4.67
CA ALA A 476 8.70 -23.40 5.84
C ALA A 476 9.83 -24.42 5.70
N ILE A 477 10.37 -24.90 6.80
CA ILE A 477 11.46 -25.89 6.85
C ILE A 477 11.00 -27.03 7.74
N TYR A 478 11.22 -28.25 7.29
CA TYR A 478 11.03 -29.47 8.08
C TYR A 478 12.28 -30.35 7.96
N PHE A 479 12.41 -31.32 8.86
CA PHE A 479 13.61 -32.15 8.96
C PHE A 479 13.29 -33.61 8.64
N SER A 480 14.16 -34.25 7.86
CA SER A 480 14.13 -35.70 7.67
C SER A 480 14.50 -36.42 8.98
N PRO A 481 14.27 -37.75 9.10
CA PRO A 481 14.72 -38.55 10.24
C PRO A 481 16.23 -38.52 10.50
N THR A 482 17.03 -38.07 9.54
CA THR A 482 18.49 -37.90 9.63
C THR A 482 18.91 -36.45 9.91
N TRP A 483 17.98 -35.59 10.34
CA TRP A 483 18.19 -34.16 10.54
C TRP A 483 18.57 -33.38 9.28
N THR A 484 18.23 -33.88 8.09
CA THR A 484 18.41 -33.11 6.85
C THR A 484 17.27 -32.11 6.70
N ALA A 485 17.58 -30.82 6.68
CA ALA A 485 16.59 -29.75 6.59
C ALA A 485 16.16 -29.49 5.13
N GLU A 486 14.86 -29.42 4.88
CA GLU A 486 14.28 -29.18 3.55
C GLU A 486 13.48 -27.88 3.51
N TYR A 487 13.81 -26.98 2.58
CA TYR A 487 13.10 -25.72 2.39
C TYR A 487 11.88 -25.90 1.48
N VAL A 488 10.71 -25.58 2.00
CA VAL A 488 9.45 -25.56 1.26
C VAL A 488 9.14 -24.12 0.85
N ASN A 489 9.24 -23.84 -0.44
CA ASN A 489 8.72 -22.59 -0.98
C ASN A 489 7.18 -22.65 -1.03
N LEU A 490 6.54 -21.86 -0.18
CA LEU A 490 5.08 -21.83 -0.10
C LEU A 490 4.42 -21.16 -1.33
N GLU A 491 5.19 -20.41 -2.12
CA GLU A 491 4.73 -19.81 -3.37
C GLU A 491 4.34 -20.85 -4.43
N ASP A 492 5.08 -21.96 -4.48
CA ASP A 492 4.86 -23.03 -5.45
C ASP A 492 3.45 -23.65 -5.31
N PHE A 493 2.90 -23.59 -4.09
CA PHE A 493 1.60 -24.12 -3.74
C PHE A 493 0.47 -23.08 -3.82
N ALA A 494 0.78 -21.81 -4.11
CA ALA A 494 -0.18 -20.71 -4.16
C ALA A 494 -0.84 -20.52 -5.54
N LEU A 495 -0.50 -21.33 -6.55
CA LEU A 495 -0.71 -21.02 -7.97
C LEU A 495 -2.06 -21.40 -8.60
N VAL A 496 -3.03 -21.97 -7.87
CA VAL A 496 -4.31 -22.37 -8.49
C VAL A 496 -5.52 -21.88 -7.67
N SER A 497 -5.88 -20.60 -7.83
CA SER A 497 -7.25 -20.05 -7.80
C SER A 497 -7.23 -18.51 -7.61
N SER A 498 -8.28 -17.86 -8.07
CA SER A 498 -8.48 -16.40 -8.07
C SER A 498 -8.09 -15.67 -6.77
N ALA A 499 -7.66 -14.41 -6.89
CA ALA A 499 -7.24 -13.51 -5.81
C ALA A 499 -8.29 -13.23 -4.70
N PHE A 500 -9.43 -13.91 -4.73
CA PHE A 500 -10.57 -13.73 -3.83
C PHE A 500 -10.54 -14.64 -2.59
N PHE A 501 -9.64 -15.62 -2.49
CA PHE A 501 -9.61 -16.58 -1.37
C PHE A 501 -8.25 -16.65 -0.66
N ASP A 502 -8.27 -16.82 0.67
CA ASP A 502 -7.09 -17.01 1.53
C ASP A 502 -6.11 -18.05 0.96
N ARG A 503 -4.90 -17.61 0.60
CA ARG A 503 -3.85 -18.43 -0.05
C ARG A 503 -2.97 -19.18 0.95
N LEU A 504 -2.56 -18.52 2.04
CA LEU A 504 -1.60 -19.08 3.00
C LEU A 504 -2.05 -20.41 3.63
N PRO A 505 -3.30 -20.59 4.11
CA PRO A 505 -3.69 -21.85 4.74
C PRO A 505 -3.61 -23.05 3.80
N ARG A 506 -3.86 -22.83 2.49
CA ARG A 506 -3.77 -23.86 1.46
C ARG A 506 -2.32 -24.16 1.10
N ALA A 507 -1.50 -23.12 0.96
CA ALA A 507 -0.07 -23.26 0.70
C ALA A 507 0.64 -24.00 1.83
N LEU A 508 0.42 -23.61 3.10
CA LEU A 508 0.95 -24.32 4.26
C LEU A 508 0.44 -25.76 4.33
N LYS A 509 -0.85 -25.99 4.07
CA LYS A 509 -1.41 -27.35 4.04
C LYS A 509 -0.80 -28.24 2.96
N ALA A 510 -0.48 -27.68 1.80
CA ALA A 510 0.13 -28.44 0.72
C ALA A 510 1.63 -28.65 0.97
N GLY A 511 2.34 -27.59 1.35
CA GLY A 511 3.79 -27.59 1.56
C GLY A 511 4.24 -28.40 2.78
N LEU A 512 3.47 -28.40 3.87
CA LEU A 512 3.78 -29.19 5.08
C LEU A 512 3.23 -30.61 5.05
N ARG A 513 2.61 -31.04 3.94
CA ARG A 513 2.07 -32.41 3.82
C ARG A 513 3.14 -33.49 4.08
N PRO A 514 4.38 -33.38 3.57
CA PRO A 514 5.42 -34.37 3.87
C PRO A 514 5.76 -34.41 5.36
N ALA A 515 5.92 -33.26 6.01
CA ALA A 515 6.19 -33.18 7.45
C ALA A 515 5.07 -33.80 8.30
N VAL A 516 3.81 -33.55 7.95
CA VAL A 516 2.66 -34.15 8.65
C VAL A 516 2.59 -35.67 8.42
N GLN A 517 2.96 -36.16 7.24
CA GLN A 517 3.05 -37.59 6.95
C GLN A 517 4.20 -38.25 7.72
N GLN A 518 5.36 -37.59 7.84
CA GLN A 518 6.49 -38.07 8.64
C GLN A 518 6.14 -38.13 10.12
N LEU A 519 5.46 -37.11 10.65
CA LEU A 519 4.96 -37.10 12.02
C LEU A 519 3.99 -38.26 12.28
N ALA A 520 3.02 -38.48 11.39
CA ALA A 520 2.11 -39.61 11.51
C ALA A 520 2.86 -40.95 11.45
N ALA A 521 3.80 -41.12 10.53
CA ALA A 521 4.59 -42.35 10.43
C ALA A 521 5.44 -42.60 11.69
N HIS A 522 5.99 -41.54 12.30
CA HIS A 522 6.72 -41.62 13.57
C HIS A 522 5.81 -41.98 14.75
N GLU A 523 4.56 -41.49 14.77
CA GLU A 523 3.57 -41.83 15.80
C GLU A 523 3.12 -43.30 15.74
N PHE A 524 3.17 -43.93 14.57
CA PHE A 524 2.78 -45.34 14.35
C PHE A 524 3.97 -46.31 14.24
N ASP A 525 5.20 -45.87 14.54
CA ASP A 525 6.41 -46.71 14.52
C ASP A 525 6.42 -47.66 15.74
N PRO A 526 6.36 -48.99 15.56
CA PRO A 526 6.33 -49.95 16.67
C PRO A 526 7.67 -50.05 17.42
N ASP A 527 8.79 -49.62 16.82
CA ASP A 527 10.13 -49.69 17.42
C ASP A 527 10.53 -48.37 18.11
N ARG A 528 9.55 -47.50 18.41
CA ARG A 528 9.80 -46.16 18.95
C ARG A 528 10.37 -46.20 20.37
N PRO A 529 11.53 -45.56 20.65
CA PRO A 529 11.99 -45.36 22.02
C PRO A 529 11.01 -44.44 22.77
N ALA A 530 10.66 -44.79 24.01
CA ALA A 530 9.71 -44.01 24.83
C ALA A 530 10.17 -42.54 24.92
N ASP A 531 9.30 -41.60 24.56
CA ASP A 531 9.62 -40.16 24.51
C ASP A 531 9.74 -39.50 25.90
N ASN A 532 9.61 -40.27 26.99
CA ASN A 532 9.69 -39.75 28.35
C ASN A 532 10.47 -40.71 29.26
N PRO A 533 11.68 -40.35 29.73
CA PRO A 533 12.44 -41.19 30.67
C PRO A 533 11.91 -41.17 32.12
N ASP A 534 10.90 -40.35 32.45
CA ASP A 534 10.43 -40.17 33.84
C ASP A 534 9.00 -40.70 34.13
N THR A 535 8.46 -41.61 33.32
CA THR A 535 7.24 -42.35 33.70
C THR A 535 7.62 -43.66 34.41
N PRO A 536 7.26 -43.87 35.69
CA PRO A 536 7.56 -45.12 36.39
C PRO A 536 6.86 -46.29 35.69
N ASP A 537 7.62 -47.35 35.43
CA ASP A 537 7.10 -48.65 35.00
C ASP A 537 5.92 -49.06 35.87
N THR A 538 4.75 -49.22 35.26
CA THR A 538 3.65 -49.99 35.85
C THR A 538 3.50 -51.27 35.02
N PRO A 539 3.69 -52.46 35.62
CA PRO A 539 3.44 -53.71 34.93
C PRO A 539 1.93 -53.97 34.82
N ASP A 540 1.58 -54.71 33.77
CA ASP A 540 0.29 -55.31 33.47
C ASP A 540 -0.79 -54.38 32.90
N ALA A 541 -0.95 -54.48 31.58
CA ALA A 541 -2.16 -54.11 30.88
C ALA A 541 -3.32 -55.04 31.25
N PRO A 542 -4.50 -54.51 31.62
CA PRO A 542 -5.76 -55.16 31.33
C PRO A 542 -6.37 -54.56 30.06
N ASP A 543 -7.01 -55.44 29.30
CA ASP A 543 -7.61 -55.23 27.99
C ASP A 543 -8.33 -53.90 27.76
N ALA A 544 -8.17 -53.38 26.54
CA ALA A 544 -8.83 -52.19 26.02
C ALA A 544 -10.37 -52.24 26.14
N PRO A 545 -11.03 -51.16 26.57
CA PRO A 545 -12.44 -50.95 26.31
C PRO A 545 -12.64 -49.99 25.11
N ASP A 546 -13.51 -50.41 24.21
CA ASP A 546 -13.96 -49.70 23.02
C ASP A 546 -14.37 -48.23 23.27
N ALA A 547 -13.86 -47.32 22.44
CA ALA A 547 -14.50 -46.03 22.19
C ALA A 547 -15.69 -46.26 21.23
N PRO A 548 -16.94 -45.85 21.56
CA PRO A 548 -17.34 -44.46 21.29
C PRO A 548 -18.53 -43.97 22.15
N ALA A 549 -18.31 -43.10 23.14
CA ALA A 549 -19.44 -42.43 23.83
C ALA A 549 -19.16 -40.98 24.29
N SER A 550 -17.90 -40.52 24.25
CA SER A 550 -17.52 -39.18 24.71
C SER A 550 -17.54 -38.11 23.61
N ARG A 551 -17.57 -38.50 22.32
CA ARG A 551 -17.59 -37.56 21.18
C ARG A 551 -18.97 -36.96 20.87
N GLU A 552 -20.06 -37.65 21.20
CA GLU A 552 -21.42 -37.20 20.88
C GLU A 552 -21.97 -36.13 21.84
N ARG A 553 -21.53 -36.10 23.10
CA ARG A 553 -22.08 -35.17 24.11
C ARG A 553 -21.58 -33.73 23.94
N ALA A 554 -20.41 -33.53 23.34
CA ALA A 554 -19.87 -32.18 23.09
C ALA A 554 -20.52 -31.50 21.87
N LEU A 555 -21.04 -32.26 20.90
CA LEU A 555 -21.63 -31.73 19.66
C LEU A 555 -23.09 -31.26 19.81
N VAL A 556 -23.81 -31.73 20.83
CA VAL A 556 -25.25 -31.42 21.01
C VAL A 556 -25.51 -30.11 21.78
N ALA A 557 -24.50 -29.57 22.49
CA ALA A 557 -24.63 -28.31 23.22
C ALA A 557 -24.54 -27.07 22.31
N ASP A 558 -23.77 -27.14 21.21
CA ASP A 558 -23.51 -25.99 20.33
C ASP A 558 -24.66 -25.72 19.33
N ALA A 559 -25.44 -26.75 19.00
CA ALA A 559 -26.56 -26.66 18.06
C ALA A 559 -27.81 -25.94 18.61
N ARG A 560 -27.96 -25.82 19.94
CA ARG A 560 -29.14 -25.19 20.57
C ARG A 560 -29.02 -23.66 20.64
N TYR A 561 -27.81 -23.10 20.67
CA TYR A 561 -27.57 -21.66 20.70
C TYR A 561 -27.65 -21.00 19.31
N GLN A 562 -27.39 -21.74 18.23
CA GLN A 562 -27.45 -21.19 16.86
C GLN A 562 -28.87 -21.00 16.31
N ARG A 563 -29.86 -21.77 16.79
CA ARG A 563 -31.25 -21.69 16.28
C ARG A 563 -32.04 -20.49 16.81
N ALA A 564 -31.62 -19.87 17.93
CA ALA A 564 -32.29 -18.69 18.49
C ALA A 564 -31.95 -17.37 17.77
N GLY A 565 -30.76 -17.27 17.14
CA GLY A 565 -30.32 -16.06 16.45
C GLY A 565 -30.95 -15.84 15.06
N ILE A 566 -31.43 -16.91 14.42
CA ILE A 566 -31.95 -16.88 13.05
C ILE A 566 -33.40 -16.36 13.00
N ALA A 567 -34.18 -16.55 14.07
CA ALA A 567 -35.57 -16.10 14.13
C ALA A 567 -35.73 -14.57 14.36
N ALA A 568 -34.76 -13.92 15.01
CA ALA A 568 -34.82 -12.48 15.31
C ALA A 568 -34.53 -11.59 14.07
N ALA A 569 -33.76 -12.08 13.11
CA ALA A 569 -33.38 -11.34 11.91
C ALA A 569 -34.51 -11.25 10.85
N ALA A 570 -35.49 -12.14 10.91
CA ALA A 570 -36.59 -12.19 9.95
C ALA A 570 -37.70 -11.15 10.22
N VAL A 571 -37.88 -10.72 11.48
CA VAL A 571 -38.97 -9.82 11.89
C VAL A 571 -38.63 -8.34 11.70
N LEU A 572 -37.34 -7.98 11.72
CA LEU A 572 -36.91 -6.57 11.64
C LEU A 572 -36.89 -6.00 10.21
N ASN A 573 -36.87 -6.86 9.18
CA ASN A 573 -36.83 -6.44 7.77
C ASN A 573 -38.18 -5.93 7.23
N ILE A 574 -39.30 -6.17 7.93
CA ILE A 574 -40.64 -5.82 7.44
C ILE A 574 -41.05 -4.38 7.82
N VAL A 575 -40.39 -3.76 8.80
CA VAL A 575 -40.79 -2.42 9.33
C VAL A 575 -40.06 -1.26 8.66
N CYS A 576 -38.86 -1.45 8.10
CA CYS A 576 -38.05 -0.35 7.57
C CYS A 576 -38.40 0.10 6.15
N LEU A 577 -39.31 -0.60 5.43
CA LEU A 577 -39.67 -0.26 4.05
C LEU A 577 -40.77 0.82 3.94
N ALA A 578 -41.35 1.27 5.05
CA ALA A 578 -42.53 2.16 5.04
C ALA A 578 -42.26 3.66 5.27
N VAL A 579 -41.01 4.11 5.48
CA VAL A 579 -40.73 5.51 5.89
C VAL A 579 -40.00 6.34 4.80
N ALA A 580 -39.73 5.78 3.62
CA ALA A 580 -38.95 6.47 2.58
C ALA A 580 -39.76 7.33 1.57
N LEU A 581 -40.97 7.78 1.92
CA LEU A 581 -41.79 8.67 1.09
C LEU A 581 -42.42 9.80 1.93
N ALA A 582 -41.62 10.76 2.36
CA ALA A 582 -42.02 12.15 2.63
C ALA A 582 -40.85 12.90 3.25
N TYR A 583 -40.24 13.82 2.50
CA TYR A 583 -39.86 15.18 2.92
C TYR A 583 -38.79 15.74 1.97
N VAL A 584 -39.18 16.76 1.21
CA VAL A 584 -38.29 17.80 0.68
C VAL A 584 -38.73 19.08 1.38
N PRO A 585 -37.80 19.87 1.96
CA PRO A 585 -38.00 21.30 1.96
C PRO A 585 -36.80 22.07 1.41
N GLU A 586 -37.19 23.16 0.76
CA GLU A 586 -36.43 24.16 0.02
C GLU A 586 -35.80 25.25 0.91
N SER A 587 -34.73 25.85 0.36
CA SER A 587 -34.36 27.27 0.40
C SER A 587 -33.71 27.89 1.65
N GLY A 588 -32.82 28.86 1.37
CA GLY A 588 -32.57 30.01 2.27
C GLY A 588 -31.09 30.38 2.44
N GLY A 589 -30.59 31.29 1.60
CA GLY A 589 -29.29 31.93 1.83
C GLY A 589 -29.29 32.93 2.98
N ARG A 590 -28.13 33.15 3.60
CA ARG A 590 -27.77 34.42 4.25
C ARG A 590 -26.26 34.53 4.49
N SER A 591 -25.74 35.70 4.13
CA SER A 591 -24.38 36.19 4.34
C SER A 591 -24.23 36.88 5.70
N SER A 592 -23.10 36.67 6.37
CA SER A 592 -22.37 37.54 7.33
C SER A 592 -21.62 36.64 8.32
N GLY A 593 -20.46 36.96 8.88
CA GLY A 593 -19.59 38.11 8.81
C GLY A 593 -18.22 37.69 9.32
N GLU A 594 -17.23 38.49 8.96
CA GLU A 594 -15.83 38.41 9.37
C GLU A 594 -15.70 38.68 10.88
N ASP A 595 -14.99 37.82 11.61
CA ASP A 595 -14.36 38.24 12.86
C ASP A 595 -13.09 37.43 13.14
N ASP A 596 -12.06 38.18 13.52
CA ASP A 596 -10.64 37.87 13.41
C ASP A 596 -10.09 37.39 14.76
N SER A 597 -9.66 36.13 14.87
CA SER A 597 -8.70 35.67 15.88
C SER A 597 -8.11 34.31 15.52
N LYS A 598 -7.16 34.30 14.58
CA LYS A 598 -6.43 33.08 14.21
C LYS A 598 -5.38 32.72 15.27
N SER A 599 -5.72 31.75 16.11
CA SER A 599 -4.76 30.79 16.66
C SER A 599 -3.92 30.19 15.51
N PRO A 600 -2.61 29.94 15.65
CA PRO A 600 -1.78 29.43 14.57
C PRO A 600 -2.34 28.11 14.05
N ARG A 601 -2.73 28.08 12.76
CA ARG A 601 -3.12 26.87 12.05
C ARG A 601 -2.03 25.81 12.26
N THR A 602 -2.38 24.70 12.91
CA THR A 602 -1.55 23.50 12.94
C THR A 602 -1.27 23.07 11.50
N THR A 603 0.01 22.97 11.15
CA THR A 603 0.44 22.59 9.79
C THR A 603 -0.09 21.21 9.41
N GLY A 604 -0.47 21.01 8.14
CA GLY A 604 -0.98 19.77 7.58
C GLY A 604 0.06 19.01 6.73
N PHE A 605 -0.31 17.79 6.31
CA PHE A 605 0.42 17.01 5.31
C PHE A 605 0.50 17.80 3.99
N ASN A 606 1.65 17.83 3.33
CA ASN A 606 1.93 18.61 2.11
C ASN A 606 1.87 20.14 2.25
N ASP A 607 1.80 20.71 3.46
CA ASP A 607 1.79 22.17 3.57
C ASP A 607 3.04 22.81 2.96
N ALA A 608 4.21 22.17 3.07
CA ALA A 608 5.45 22.74 2.56
C ALA A 608 5.56 22.68 1.03
N THR A 609 4.68 21.94 0.34
CA THR A 609 4.67 21.89 -1.14
C THR A 609 3.97 23.08 -1.78
N HIS A 610 3.17 23.81 -1.02
CA HIS A 610 2.36 24.92 -1.53
C HIS A 610 2.68 26.26 -0.86
N GLN A 611 3.28 26.24 0.33
CA GLN A 611 3.58 27.44 1.10
C GLN A 611 4.83 27.29 1.96
N VAL A 612 5.28 28.41 2.51
CA VAL A 612 6.36 28.42 3.51
C VAL A 612 5.78 28.14 4.89
N VAL A 613 6.20 27.01 5.48
CA VAL A 613 5.82 26.55 6.81
C VAL A 613 6.74 27.15 7.88
N ASN A 614 6.17 27.51 9.04
CA ASN A 614 6.88 28.06 10.20
C ASN A 614 7.78 29.26 9.82
N LYS A 615 7.21 30.29 9.17
CA LYS A 615 7.96 31.48 8.77
C LYS A 615 8.65 32.11 9.98
N SER A 616 9.95 32.36 9.87
CA SER A 616 10.73 33.01 10.93
C SER A 616 11.98 33.71 10.37
N SER A 617 12.32 34.85 10.95
CA SER A 617 13.59 35.55 10.72
C SER A 617 14.58 35.35 11.87
N ALA A 618 14.23 34.55 12.88
CA ALA A 618 15.06 34.28 14.04
C ALA A 618 16.37 33.60 13.61
N ARG A 619 17.48 34.11 14.15
CA ARG A 619 18.82 33.55 13.93
C ARG A 619 19.24 32.74 15.14
N GLY A 620 20.07 31.73 14.90
CA GLY A 620 20.72 30.97 15.95
C GLY A 620 20.59 29.46 15.78
N GLY A 621 21.22 28.73 16.69
CA GLY A 621 21.07 27.28 16.80
C GLY A 621 21.86 26.48 15.76
N THR A 622 21.71 25.15 15.85
CA THR A 622 22.33 24.21 14.91
C THR A 622 21.27 23.52 14.08
N LEU A 623 21.38 23.62 12.75
CA LEU A 623 20.61 22.83 11.79
C LEU A 623 21.31 21.48 11.58
N LYS A 624 20.61 20.39 11.85
CA LYS A 624 21.15 19.03 11.92
C LYS A 624 20.58 18.17 10.80
N PHE A 625 21.40 17.88 9.82
CA PHE A 625 21.11 16.89 8.79
C PHE A 625 21.59 15.50 9.19
N VAL A 626 20.89 14.49 8.70
CA VAL A 626 21.31 13.09 8.66
C VAL A 626 21.36 12.61 7.21
N GLY A 627 22.13 11.57 6.90
CA GLY A 627 22.11 10.92 5.59
C GLY A 627 22.68 9.50 5.65
N THR A 628 22.42 8.72 4.60
CA THR A 628 22.94 7.35 4.44
C THR A 628 24.02 7.25 3.37
N SER A 629 24.22 8.30 2.59
CA SER A 629 25.27 8.42 1.57
C SER A 629 25.90 9.81 1.64
N ASP A 630 27.22 9.86 1.42
CA ASP A 630 27.95 11.12 1.29
C ASP A 630 27.71 11.73 -0.10
N ALA A 631 28.14 12.97 -0.31
CA ALA A 631 28.14 13.57 -1.64
C ALA A 631 29.07 12.81 -2.60
N ASP A 632 28.68 12.80 -3.87
CA ASP A 632 29.55 12.43 -4.99
C ASP A 632 30.80 13.33 -5.03
N SER A 633 30.59 14.64 -4.82
CA SER A 633 31.67 15.59 -4.58
C SER A 633 31.17 16.87 -3.91
N TRP A 634 31.93 17.39 -2.96
CA TRP A 634 31.71 18.74 -2.43
C TRP A 634 32.41 19.84 -3.24
N ASP A 635 33.14 19.49 -4.31
CA ASP A 635 33.67 20.44 -5.28
C ASP A 635 32.53 20.93 -6.20
N PRO A 636 32.26 22.25 -6.29
CA PRO A 636 31.15 22.77 -7.09
C PRO A 636 31.23 22.42 -8.59
N GLN A 637 32.39 22.06 -9.12
CA GLN A 637 32.53 21.63 -10.52
C GLN A 637 32.40 20.11 -10.73
N ARG A 638 32.11 19.30 -9.70
CA ARG A 638 32.16 17.82 -9.76
C ARG A 638 30.92 17.10 -9.26
N THR A 639 29.84 17.80 -8.96
CA THR A 639 28.62 17.16 -8.48
C THR A 639 27.55 17.11 -9.55
N ASP A 640 26.87 15.97 -9.61
CA ASP A 640 25.64 15.76 -10.37
C ASP A 640 24.42 15.49 -9.50
N TYR A 641 24.60 15.33 -8.18
CA TYR A 641 23.49 15.06 -7.26
C TYR A 641 22.71 16.31 -6.86
N SER A 642 21.38 16.29 -7.07
CA SER A 642 20.48 17.43 -6.76
C SER A 642 20.56 17.90 -5.31
N PHE A 643 20.66 16.98 -4.34
CA PHE A 643 20.76 17.37 -2.93
C PHE A 643 22.08 18.06 -2.60
N VAL A 644 23.17 17.67 -3.27
CA VAL A 644 24.48 18.31 -3.11
C VAL A 644 24.44 19.71 -3.72
N ARG A 645 23.78 19.87 -4.88
CA ARG A 645 23.56 21.18 -5.52
C ARG A 645 22.79 22.15 -4.61
N ASP A 646 21.75 21.68 -3.91
CA ASP A 646 21.04 22.52 -2.92
C ASP A 646 21.92 22.79 -1.68
N PHE A 647 22.55 21.75 -1.11
CA PHE A 647 23.42 21.89 0.06
C PHE A 647 24.60 22.85 -0.18
N MET A 648 25.15 22.86 -1.39
CA MET A 648 26.20 23.79 -1.83
C MET A 648 25.81 25.25 -1.69
N ARG A 649 24.52 25.60 -1.72
CA ARG A 649 24.06 26.98 -1.48
C ARG A 649 24.49 27.48 -0.10
N PHE A 650 24.84 26.62 0.86
CA PHE A 650 25.42 27.09 2.12
C PHE A 650 26.82 27.71 1.97
N TYR A 651 27.64 27.29 1.01
CA TYR A 651 29.04 27.73 0.90
C TYR A 651 29.48 28.23 -0.48
N THR A 652 28.64 28.10 -1.51
CA THR A 652 28.90 28.65 -2.84
C THR A 652 27.80 29.61 -3.28
N ARG A 653 28.21 30.63 -4.04
CA ARG A 653 27.36 31.58 -4.76
C ARG A 653 27.64 31.51 -6.25
N GLN A 654 26.71 31.98 -7.06
CA GLN A 654 26.78 31.97 -8.52
C GLN A 654 26.49 33.36 -9.09
N LEU A 655 26.61 33.59 -10.40
CA LEU A 655 26.20 34.87 -11.01
C LEU A 655 24.71 35.14 -10.78
N VAL A 656 23.91 34.12 -11.06
CA VAL A 656 22.46 34.06 -10.86
C VAL A 656 22.15 32.78 -10.09
N THR A 657 21.01 32.74 -9.41
CA THR A 657 20.56 31.55 -8.68
C THR A 657 19.03 31.47 -8.71
N TYR A 658 18.48 30.33 -8.30
CA TYR A 658 17.05 30.13 -8.19
C TYR A 658 16.48 30.86 -6.96
N ARG A 659 15.31 31.48 -7.14
CA ARG A 659 14.55 32.11 -6.08
C ARG A 659 14.19 31.08 -5.01
N SER A 660 14.39 31.45 -3.76
CA SER A 660 13.91 30.70 -2.60
C SER A 660 12.40 30.91 -2.43
N ALA A 661 11.61 30.06 -3.08
CA ALA A 661 10.15 30.12 -3.09
C ALA A 661 9.53 28.72 -3.30
N PRO A 662 8.32 28.48 -2.78
CA PRO A 662 7.64 27.19 -2.92
C PRO A 662 7.24 26.88 -4.37
N GLY A 663 7.37 25.61 -4.76
CA GLY A 663 6.91 25.06 -6.03
C GLY A 663 7.50 25.76 -7.26
N ALA A 664 6.69 25.95 -8.31
CA ALA A 664 7.12 26.49 -9.60
C ALA A 664 7.72 27.91 -9.53
N LYS A 665 7.39 28.70 -8.50
CA LYS A 665 8.03 30.02 -8.29
C LYS A 665 9.52 29.90 -7.98
N GLY A 666 9.97 28.72 -7.56
CA GLY A 666 11.38 28.42 -7.37
C GLY A 666 12.18 28.49 -8.66
N HIS A 667 11.57 28.24 -9.83
CA HIS A 667 12.26 28.26 -11.13
C HIS A 667 12.74 29.63 -11.56
N ASP A 668 12.23 30.70 -10.94
CA ASP A 668 12.65 32.06 -11.22
C ASP A 668 14.14 32.25 -10.95
N LEU A 669 14.89 32.64 -11.98
CA LEU A 669 16.26 33.10 -11.81
C LEU A 669 16.30 34.53 -11.26
N ILE A 670 17.09 34.71 -10.21
CA ILE A 670 17.36 36.00 -9.58
C ILE A 670 18.87 36.29 -9.54
N PRO A 671 19.28 37.57 -9.49
CA PRO A 671 20.70 37.94 -9.40
C PRO A 671 21.30 37.53 -8.05
N ASP A 672 22.44 36.82 -8.08
CA ASP A 672 23.19 36.42 -6.89
C ASP A 672 24.49 37.23 -6.75
N LEU A 673 25.63 36.82 -7.31
CA LEU A 673 26.84 37.63 -7.33
C LEU A 673 26.71 38.80 -8.32
N ALA A 674 25.87 38.67 -9.33
CA ALA A 674 25.58 39.72 -10.29
C ALA A 674 24.58 40.76 -9.73
N THR A 675 24.64 41.99 -10.26
CA THR A 675 23.70 43.06 -9.93
C THR A 675 22.32 42.87 -10.56
N SER A 676 22.27 42.18 -11.71
CA SER A 676 21.06 41.88 -12.48
C SER A 676 21.23 40.53 -13.20
N ARG A 677 20.15 40.04 -13.82
CA ARG A 677 20.26 39.02 -14.89
C ARG A 677 21.08 39.56 -16.05
N ALA A 678 21.50 38.67 -16.95
CA ALA A 678 22.37 39.03 -18.07
C ALA A 678 21.72 40.10 -18.96
N ARG A 679 22.55 41.02 -19.48
CA ARG A 679 22.20 41.73 -20.70
C ARG A 679 22.47 40.79 -21.87
N ILE A 680 21.41 40.30 -22.50
CA ILE A 680 21.49 39.36 -23.62
C ILE A 680 21.49 40.14 -24.94
N THR A 681 22.52 39.95 -25.76
CA THR A 681 22.66 40.60 -27.08
C THR A 681 23.08 39.60 -28.16
N ASN A 682 23.21 40.06 -29.42
CA ASN A 682 23.64 39.26 -30.56
C ASN A 682 22.77 38.02 -30.80
N GLY A 683 21.44 38.19 -30.71
CA GLY A 683 20.47 37.12 -30.92
C GLY A 683 20.61 35.96 -29.94
N GLY A 684 20.91 36.24 -28.66
CA GLY A 684 21.07 35.18 -27.64
C GLY A 684 22.46 34.56 -27.60
N ARG A 685 23.48 35.18 -28.22
CA ARG A 685 24.86 34.66 -28.23
C ARG A 685 25.81 35.39 -27.29
N THR A 686 25.41 36.50 -26.71
CA THR A 686 26.27 37.27 -25.80
C THR A 686 25.54 37.58 -24.51
N TYR A 687 26.10 37.13 -23.39
CA TYR A 687 25.56 37.33 -22.05
C TYR A 687 26.57 38.14 -21.22
N THR A 688 26.18 39.35 -20.85
CA THR A 688 27.03 40.24 -20.05
C THR A 688 26.47 40.40 -18.64
N TYR A 689 27.32 40.17 -17.63
CA TYR A 689 27.00 40.41 -16.23
C TYR A 689 27.93 41.44 -15.60
N ARG A 690 27.38 42.19 -14.65
CA ARG A 690 28.12 43.06 -13.74
C ARG A 690 28.04 42.50 -12.33
N LEU A 691 29.18 42.36 -11.65
CA LEU A 691 29.26 41.88 -10.28
C LEU A 691 28.92 42.98 -9.27
N LYS A 692 28.26 42.58 -8.18
CA LYS A 692 27.99 43.44 -7.02
C LYS A 692 29.30 43.91 -6.40
N SER A 693 29.29 45.10 -5.81
CA SER A 693 30.35 45.54 -4.92
C SER A 693 30.24 44.85 -3.55
N GLY A 694 31.38 44.71 -2.86
CA GLY A 694 31.42 44.22 -1.49
C GLY A 694 31.13 42.72 -1.30
N ILE A 695 31.08 41.93 -2.38
CA ILE A 695 31.12 40.47 -2.34
C ILE A 695 32.55 40.00 -2.03
N ALA A 696 32.67 39.02 -1.13
CA ALA A 696 33.96 38.57 -0.63
C ALA A 696 33.98 37.06 -0.38
N TRP A 697 35.18 36.51 -0.46
CA TRP A 697 35.51 35.15 -0.02
C TRP A 697 35.56 35.05 1.51
N GLU A 698 35.66 33.83 2.04
CA GLU A 698 35.73 33.56 3.48
C GLU A 698 36.91 34.22 4.23
N ASP A 699 37.94 34.69 3.52
CA ASP A 699 39.07 35.46 4.09
C ASP A 699 38.91 36.99 3.90
N GLY A 700 37.75 37.45 3.43
CA GLY A 700 37.44 38.88 3.22
C GLY A 700 37.93 39.46 1.89
N LYS A 701 38.72 38.72 1.09
CA LYS A 701 39.17 39.20 -0.23
C LYS A 701 38.00 39.28 -1.21
N PRO A 702 38.00 40.27 -2.14
CA PRO A 702 36.91 40.43 -3.09
C PRO A 702 36.79 39.23 -4.05
N ILE A 703 35.57 38.89 -4.43
CA ILE A 703 35.29 37.96 -5.54
C ILE A 703 35.31 38.75 -6.85
N THR A 704 36.02 38.25 -7.86
CA THR A 704 36.18 38.91 -9.16
C THR A 704 35.63 38.06 -10.32
N SER A 705 35.44 38.69 -11.48
CA SER A 705 35.05 38.04 -12.74
C SER A 705 36.06 36.95 -13.16
N ARG A 706 37.34 37.12 -12.82
CA ARG A 706 38.40 36.13 -13.10
C ARG A 706 38.24 34.87 -12.27
N ASP A 707 37.73 34.96 -11.05
CA ASP A 707 37.45 33.78 -10.21
C ASP A 707 36.29 32.96 -10.78
N ILE A 708 35.29 33.63 -11.37
CA ILE A 708 34.15 32.99 -12.04
C ILE A 708 34.61 32.30 -13.32
N LYS A 709 35.38 33.01 -14.16
CA LYS A 709 36.00 32.42 -15.36
C LYS A 709 36.82 31.19 -15.01
N TYR A 710 37.72 31.31 -14.03
CA TYR A 710 38.56 30.19 -13.59
C TYR A 710 37.74 29.01 -13.05
N GLY A 711 36.71 29.27 -12.23
CA GLY A 711 35.80 28.24 -11.73
C GLY A 711 35.13 27.45 -12.86
N ILE A 712 34.64 28.13 -13.90
CA ILE A 712 34.03 27.48 -15.07
C ILE A 712 35.08 26.71 -15.89
N GLU A 713 36.26 27.28 -16.11
CA GLU A 713 37.35 26.63 -16.85
C GLU A 713 37.76 25.29 -16.23
N ARG A 714 37.70 25.15 -14.89
CA ARG A 714 38.06 23.90 -14.18
C ARG A 714 37.30 22.67 -14.67
N ILE A 715 36.11 22.84 -15.26
CA ILE A 715 35.30 21.73 -15.81
C ILE A 715 36.05 20.99 -16.94
N TRP A 716 36.95 21.65 -17.68
CA TRP A 716 37.81 21.02 -18.70
C TRP A 716 39.07 20.35 -18.12
N GLY A 717 39.30 20.42 -16.81
CA GLY A 717 40.51 19.91 -16.17
C GLY A 717 40.60 18.39 -16.15
N LYS A 718 41.16 17.79 -17.22
CA LYS A 718 41.35 16.34 -17.42
C LYS A 718 42.03 15.62 -16.24
N ASN A 719 42.94 16.31 -15.55
CA ASN A 719 43.78 15.76 -14.47
C ASN A 719 43.35 16.18 -13.04
N GLY A 720 42.16 16.78 -12.85
CA GLY A 720 41.79 17.31 -11.53
C GLY A 720 40.30 17.30 -11.16
N VAL A 721 39.39 17.33 -12.15
CA VAL A 721 37.96 17.60 -11.90
C VAL A 721 37.04 16.68 -12.74
N PRO A 722 37.16 15.35 -12.67
CA PRO A 722 36.23 14.46 -13.37
C PRO A 722 34.87 14.38 -12.63
N GLY A 723 33.78 14.24 -13.39
CA GLY A 723 32.48 13.73 -12.91
C GLY A 723 31.37 14.75 -12.61
N GLY A 724 31.40 15.96 -13.17
CA GLY A 724 30.28 16.91 -13.09
C GLY A 724 29.67 17.27 -14.44
N SER A 725 28.51 17.93 -14.41
CA SER A 725 27.75 18.41 -15.57
C SER A 725 28.57 19.03 -16.71
N THR A 726 28.37 18.51 -17.93
CA THR A 726 29.05 18.94 -19.17
C THR A 726 28.34 20.08 -19.92
N TYR A 727 27.16 20.54 -19.48
CA TYR A 727 26.34 21.53 -20.20
C TYR A 727 27.10 22.81 -20.56
N LEU A 728 27.87 23.37 -19.62
CA LEU A 728 28.68 24.56 -19.89
C LEU A 728 29.79 24.27 -20.91
N GLN A 729 30.34 23.06 -20.94
CA GLN A 729 31.34 22.67 -21.94
C GLN A 729 30.74 22.59 -23.33
N GLU A 730 29.61 21.89 -23.47
CA GLU A 730 28.90 21.72 -24.72
C GLU A 730 28.49 23.07 -25.34
N VAL A 731 28.12 24.04 -24.50
CA VAL A 731 27.61 25.34 -24.94
C VAL A 731 28.71 26.40 -25.14
N LEU A 732 29.80 26.36 -24.37
CA LEU A 732 30.90 27.34 -24.49
C LEU A 732 32.04 26.88 -25.41
N ASP A 733 32.18 25.57 -25.64
CA ASP A 733 33.22 24.95 -26.45
C ASP A 733 32.72 23.62 -27.08
N PRO A 734 31.77 23.67 -28.03
CA PRO A 734 31.14 22.49 -28.61
C PRO A 734 32.13 21.56 -29.35
N ASN A 735 33.30 22.08 -29.72
CA ASN A 735 34.37 21.31 -30.38
C ASN A 735 35.41 20.76 -29.37
N HIS A 736 35.23 21.02 -28.07
CA HIS A 736 36.11 20.58 -26.98
C HIS A 736 37.60 20.88 -27.24
N LEU A 737 37.90 22.08 -27.78
CA LEU A 737 39.26 22.47 -28.14
C LEU A 737 40.08 22.90 -26.91
N TYR A 738 39.43 23.46 -25.89
CA TYR A 738 40.09 23.87 -24.66
C TYR A 738 40.45 22.66 -23.80
N GLN A 739 41.69 22.59 -23.32
CA GLN A 739 42.21 21.44 -22.55
C GLN A 739 42.07 21.62 -21.02
N GLY A 740 41.55 22.76 -20.59
CA GLY A 740 41.40 23.10 -19.17
C GLY A 740 42.52 23.96 -18.59
N PRO A 741 42.30 24.57 -17.42
CA PRO A 741 43.16 25.60 -16.85
C PRO A 741 44.48 25.05 -16.28
N TYR A 742 44.61 23.72 -16.19
CA TYR A 742 45.83 23.06 -15.73
C TYR A 742 46.82 22.78 -16.87
N GLU A 743 46.32 22.67 -18.10
CA GLU A 743 47.10 22.33 -19.30
C GLU A 743 47.27 23.54 -20.24
N ASP A 744 46.62 24.67 -19.94
CA ASP A 744 46.71 25.90 -20.71
C ASP A 744 48.05 26.64 -20.47
N SER A 745 49.10 26.18 -21.15
CA SER A 745 50.42 26.80 -21.17
C SER A 745 50.43 28.19 -21.82
N GLY A 746 49.44 28.49 -22.68
CA GLY A 746 49.29 29.76 -23.39
C GLY A 746 48.67 30.88 -22.55
N LYS A 747 48.08 30.56 -21.39
CA LYS A 747 47.44 31.49 -20.42
C LYS A 747 46.31 32.35 -21.02
N GLN A 748 45.75 31.99 -22.17
CA GLN A 748 44.65 32.74 -22.79
C GLN A 748 43.30 32.39 -22.18
N GLY A 749 43.20 31.22 -21.53
CA GLY A 749 41.96 30.67 -21.00
C GLY A 749 40.95 30.33 -22.09
N LEU A 750 39.72 30.07 -21.67
CA LEU A 750 38.61 29.80 -22.57
C LEU A 750 38.18 31.10 -23.28
N LYS A 751 38.24 31.11 -24.61
CA LYS A 751 37.98 32.30 -25.45
C LYS A 751 36.52 32.76 -25.41
N SER A 752 35.59 31.86 -25.13
CA SER A 752 34.17 32.19 -24.99
C SER A 752 33.82 32.89 -23.67
N ILE A 753 34.81 33.12 -22.78
CA ILE A 753 34.63 33.89 -21.54
C ILE A 753 35.65 35.03 -21.49
N GLU A 754 35.16 36.27 -21.48
CA GLU A 754 35.96 37.47 -21.33
C GLU A 754 35.72 38.10 -19.96
N THR A 755 36.79 38.64 -19.37
CA THR A 755 36.75 39.40 -18.12
C THR A 755 37.36 40.77 -18.35
N PRO A 756 36.64 41.72 -18.99
CA PRO A 756 37.20 43.04 -19.35
C PRO A 756 37.76 43.80 -18.14
N ASP A 757 37.16 43.58 -16.97
CA ASP A 757 37.60 44.10 -15.68
C ASP A 757 37.13 43.16 -14.55
N ASP A 758 37.55 43.43 -13.31
CA ASP A 758 37.29 42.61 -12.11
C ASP A 758 35.81 42.36 -11.80
N ARG A 759 34.90 43.18 -12.34
CA ARG A 759 33.47 43.11 -12.06
C ARG A 759 32.63 42.92 -13.31
N THR A 760 33.22 42.78 -14.49
CA THR A 760 32.49 42.49 -15.74
C THR A 760 32.91 41.12 -16.25
N ILE A 761 31.92 40.28 -16.57
CA ILE A 761 32.13 39.02 -17.27
C ILE A 761 31.21 38.97 -18.48
N VAL A 762 31.75 38.54 -19.61
CA VAL A 762 31.05 38.43 -20.89
C VAL A 762 31.21 37.01 -21.41
N PHE A 763 30.10 36.34 -21.68
CA PHE A 763 30.08 35.03 -22.34
C PHE A 763 29.73 35.21 -23.81
N ARG A 764 30.50 34.57 -24.70
CA ARG A 764 30.28 34.54 -26.15
C ARG A 764 30.03 33.10 -26.60
N LEU A 765 28.75 32.78 -26.78
CA LEU A 765 28.31 31.46 -27.17
C LEU A 765 28.47 31.28 -28.70
N PRO A 766 28.99 30.15 -29.17
CA PRO A 766 29.03 29.84 -30.60
C PRO A 766 27.63 29.76 -31.24
N GLN A 767 26.64 29.31 -30.47
CA GLN A 767 25.23 29.23 -30.86
C GLN A 767 24.35 29.80 -29.75
N PRO A 768 23.16 30.35 -30.07
CA PRO A 768 22.25 30.84 -29.05
C PRO A 768 21.74 29.70 -28.18
N ASN A 769 21.60 29.96 -26.88
CA ASN A 769 21.04 29.01 -25.94
C ASN A 769 20.24 29.75 -24.87
N GLY A 770 18.95 29.47 -24.76
CA GLY A 770 18.02 30.12 -23.85
C GLY A 770 18.10 29.63 -22.40
N ALA A 771 18.62 28.44 -22.16
CA ALA A 771 18.84 27.91 -20.82
C ALA A 771 20.21 28.25 -20.22
N PHE A 772 21.01 29.11 -20.88
CA PHE A 772 22.38 29.39 -20.46
C PHE A 772 22.46 30.02 -19.05
N GLU A 773 21.52 30.89 -18.67
CA GLU A 773 21.49 31.43 -17.30
C GLU A 773 21.17 30.34 -16.26
N GLN A 774 20.35 29.34 -16.60
CA GLN A 774 20.05 28.18 -15.75
C GLN A 774 21.30 27.31 -15.56
N MET A 775 22.10 27.13 -16.60
CA MET A 775 23.40 26.43 -16.51
C MET A 775 24.38 27.18 -15.60
N LEU A 776 24.40 28.52 -15.67
CA LEU A 776 25.21 29.36 -14.77
C LEU A 776 24.71 29.36 -13.32
N ALA A 777 23.44 29.02 -13.08
CA ALA A 777 22.88 28.87 -11.74
C ALA A 777 23.23 27.53 -11.07
N MET A 778 23.75 26.56 -11.84
CA MET A 778 24.27 25.31 -11.30
C MET A 778 25.57 25.54 -10.52
N PRO A 779 25.98 24.63 -9.61
CA PRO A 779 27.26 24.74 -8.92
C PRO A 779 28.47 24.86 -9.85
N ALA A 780 28.41 24.26 -11.05
CA ALA A 780 29.47 24.38 -12.05
C ALA A 780 29.77 25.84 -12.44
N GLY A 781 28.78 26.74 -12.36
CA GLY A 781 28.93 28.18 -12.56
C GLY A 781 29.49 28.98 -11.36
N SER A 782 29.86 28.31 -10.27
CA SER A 782 30.41 28.96 -9.07
C SER A 782 31.85 29.43 -9.30
N PRO A 783 32.26 30.56 -8.70
CA PRO A 783 33.66 30.96 -8.73
C PRO A 783 34.53 29.97 -7.96
N VAL A 784 35.79 29.87 -8.37
CA VAL A 784 36.86 29.22 -7.60
C VAL A 784 38.06 30.15 -7.59
N ARG A 785 38.66 30.35 -6.41
CA ARG A 785 39.86 31.17 -6.29
C ARG A 785 41.11 30.34 -6.63
N LYS A 786 41.87 30.79 -7.62
CA LYS A 786 43.00 30.04 -8.18
C LYS A 786 44.08 29.67 -7.16
N ASP A 787 44.40 30.55 -6.20
CA ASP A 787 45.39 30.28 -5.13
C ASP A 787 44.90 29.25 -4.10
N LYS A 788 43.62 28.87 -4.13
CA LYS A 788 43.00 27.90 -3.23
C LYS A 788 42.61 26.59 -3.92
N ASP A 789 42.80 26.50 -5.24
CA ASP A 789 42.49 25.28 -5.97
C ASP A 789 43.53 24.19 -5.68
N SER A 790 43.11 23.20 -4.89
CA SER A 790 43.91 22.00 -4.60
C SER A 790 43.57 20.85 -5.57
N LYS A 791 43.04 21.17 -6.75
CA LYS A 791 42.69 20.24 -7.82
C LYS A 791 41.70 19.18 -7.30
N ALA A 792 42.03 17.90 -7.44
CA ALA A 792 41.19 16.79 -7.00
C ALA A 792 40.85 16.83 -5.49
N ALA A 793 41.70 17.45 -4.66
CA ALA A 793 41.47 17.57 -3.22
C ALA A 793 40.58 18.76 -2.82
N TYR A 794 40.18 19.63 -3.77
CA TYR A 794 39.40 20.84 -3.47
C TYR A 794 38.07 20.52 -2.76
N GLY A 795 37.42 19.43 -3.15
CA GLY A 795 36.21 18.92 -2.48
C GLY A 795 36.38 18.51 -1.01
N ARG A 796 37.61 18.41 -0.48
CA ARG A 796 37.81 18.16 0.96
C ARG A 796 37.60 19.39 1.83
N ARG A 797 37.82 20.59 1.27
CA ARG A 797 37.60 21.88 1.92
C ARG A 797 37.42 22.97 0.85
N PRO A 798 36.26 23.02 0.18
CA PRO A 798 35.91 24.10 -0.73
C PRO A 798 36.07 25.47 -0.05
N PHE A 799 36.62 26.43 -0.80
CA PHE A 799 36.81 27.79 -0.29
C PHE A 799 35.51 28.58 -0.46
N SER A 800 34.95 29.12 0.61
CA SER A 800 33.56 29.59 0.59
C SER A 800 33.39 31.00 0.03
N SER A 801 32.43 31.15 -0.88
CA SER A 801 31.83 32.43 -1.30
C SER A 801 30.45 32.67 -0.68
N GLY A 802 29.89 31.66 0.00
CA GLY A 802 28.55 31.65 0.57
C GLY A 802 28.48 32.05 2.05
N PRO A 803 27.29 31.98 2.66
CA PRO A 803 27.04 32.38 4.04
C PRO A 803 27.70 31.49 5.11
N TYR A 804 28.17 30.30 4.75
CA TYR A 804 28.86 29.37 5.66
C TYR A 804 30.20 28.93 5.06
N LYS A 805 31.17 28.65 5.93
CA LYS A 805 32.50 28.12 5.62
C LYS A 805 32.72 26.77 6.29
N TRP A 806 33.63 26.00 5.72
CA TRP A 806 33.97 24.66 6.20
C TRP A 806 34.71 24.72 7.55
N ARG A 807 34.20 23.98 8.55
CA ARG A 807 34.90 23.77 9.83
C ARG A 807 35.60 22.42 9.87
N SER A 808 34.89 21.36 9.49
CA SER A 808 35.44 19.99 9.49
C SER A 808 34.67 19.07 8.56
N TYR A 809 35.36 18.13 7.93
CA TYR A 809 34.78 17.08 7.11
C TYR A 809 35.52 15.77 7.35
N ARG A 810 34.76 14.72 7.64
CA ARG A 810 35.21 13.33 7.76
C ARG A 810 34.38 12.52 6.76
N PRO A 811 34.94 12.16 5.60
CA PRO A 811 34.22 11.42 4.56
C PRO A 811 33.49 10.19 5.12
N GLY A 812 32.26 10.00 4.69
CA GLY A 812 31.37 8.91 5.12
C GLY A 812 30.93 8.97 6.59
N LYS A 813 31.25 10.04 7.33
CA LYS A 813 30.95 10.14 8.78
C LYS A 813 30.26 11.44 9.18
N SER A 814 30.88 12.58 8.90
CA SER A 814 30.37 13.86 9.42
C SER A 814 30.92 15.08 8.69
N LEU A 815 30.09 16.11 8.55
CA LEU A 815 30.47 17.43 8.03
C LEU A 815 29.94 18.53 8.97
N THR A 816 30.71 19.60 9.14
CA THR A 816 30.29 20.79 9.88
C THR A 816 30.64 22.06 9.13
N LEU A 817 29.63 22.92 8.93
CA LEU A 817 29.77 24.29 8.46
C LEU A 817 29.45 25.28 9.60
N ILE A 818 30.14 26.41 9.58
CA ILE A 818 29.92 27.55 10.49
C ILE A 818 29.76 28.82 9.65
N ARG A 819 29.19 29.89 10.22
CA ARG A 819 29.03 31.16 9.50
C ARG A 819 30.33 31.66 8.86
N ASN A 820 30.19 32.24 7.68
CA ASN A 820 31.22 33.02 7.02
C ASN A 820 31.03 34.50 7.37
N ASP A 821 31.86 35.03 8.27
CA ASP A 821 31.78 36.42 8.76
C ASP A 821 32.06 37.46 7.66
N ALA A 822 32.74 37.07 6.58
CA ALA A 822 32.98 37.94 5.43
C ALA A 822 31.77 38.05 4.48
N TRP A 823 30.81 37.12 4.56
CA TRP A 823 29.59 37.18 3.75
C TRP A 823 28.63 38.25 4.28
N LYS A 824 28.08 39.06 3.38
CA LYS A 824 27.16 40.15 3.72
C LYS A 824 25.76 39.85 3.21
N ARG A 825 24.80 39.73 4.14
CA ARG A 825 23.36 39.55 3.85
C ARG A 825 22.84 40.59 2.83
N SER A 826 23.28 41.84 2.90
CA SER A 826 22.85 42.91 1.99
C SER A 826 23.20 42.64 0.51
N THR A 827 24.16 41.76 0.25
CA THR A 827 24.58 41.38 -1.11
C THR A 827 23.87 40.12 -1.63
N ASP A 828 23.09 39.42 -0.79
CA ASP A 828 22.51 38.10 -1.09
C ASP A 828 21.02 38.07 -0.75
N ARG A 829 20.19 37.97 -1.79
CA ARG A 829 18.73 37.92 -1.67
C ARG A 829 18.17 36.50 -1.62
N ALA A 830 18.99 35.49 -1.91
CA ALA A 830 18.54 34.10 -2.02
C ALA A 830 18.63 33.36 -0.68
N ARG A 831 19.72 33.56 0.08
CA ARG A 831 20.05 32.69 1.23
C ARG A 831 19.75 33.37 2.54
N THR A 832 18.99 32.76 3.45
CA THR A 832 18.59 33.43 4.71
C THR A 832 19.69 33.47 5.75
N ALA A 833 20.54 32.43 5.77
CA ALA A 833 21.62 32.23 6.74
C ALA A 833 21.12 32.34 8.20
N LEU A 834 20.07 31.60 8.56
CA LEU A 834 19.49 31.69 9.91
C LEU A 834 20.27 30.88 10.96
N PRO A 835 20.66 29.60 10.74
CA PRO A 835 21.47 28.84 11.69
C PRO A 835 22.87 29.41 11.95
N ASP A 836 23.44 29.17 13.13
CA ASP A 836 24.86 29.48 13.41
C ASP A 836 25.80 28.39 12.90
N LYS A 837 25.31 27.16 12.91
CA LYS A 837 26.05 25.95 12.57
C LYS A 837 25.15 24.99 11.80
N ILE A 838 25.74 24.32 10.83
CA ILE A 838 25.10 23.26 10.06
C ILE A 838 25.94 22.00 10.26
N THR A 839 25.31 20.90 10.64
CA THR A 839 25.97 19.60 10.79
C THR A 839 25.29 18.56 9.93
N LEU A 840 26.07 17.69 9.33
CA LEU A 840 25.60 16.51 8.62
C LEU A 840 26.25 15.27 9.24
N THR A 841 25.44 14.26 9.60
CA THR A 841 25.91 12.98 10.13
C THR A 841 25.52 11.85 9.18
N MET A 842 26.47 10.97 8.88
CA MET A 842 26.27 9.82 8.02
C MET A 842 26.08 8.54 8.83
N PHE A 843 25.14 7.70 8.39
CA PHE A 843 24.90 6.37 8.95
C PHE A 843 25.02 5.32 7.84
N THR A 844 25.55 4.16 8.18
CA THR A 844 25.51 2.97 7.30
C THR A 844 24.18 2.22 7.41
N ASP A 845 23.51 2.31 8.55
CA ASP A 845 22.20 1.72 8.82
C ASP A 845 21.09 2.75 8.55
N SER A 846 20.35 2.55 7.46
CA SER A 846 19.25 3.43 7.01
C SER A 846 18.07 3.42 7.98
N ALA A 847 17.72 2.28 8.56
CA ALA A 847 16.63 2.16 9.52
C ALA A 847 16.97 2.91 10.82
N LYS A 848 18.22 2.87 11.26
CA LYS A 848 18.70 3.67 12.40
C LYS A 848 18.67 5.16 12.08
N ALA A 849 19.18 5.59 10.92
CA ALA A 849 19.12 6.99 10.51
C ALA A 849 17.68 7.51 10.52
N GLU A 850 16.75 6.73 9.98
CA GLU A 850 15.32 7.07 9.97
C GLU A 850 14.74 7.16 11.39
N ARG A 851 14.99 6.18 12.27
CA ARG A 851 14.50 6.23 13.67
C ARG A 851 15.01 7.47 14.40
N GLU A 852 16.29 7.81 14.20
CA GLU A 852 16.91 8.99 14.83
C GLU A 852 16.36 10.29 14.24
N LEU A 853 16.09 10.34 12.93
CA LEU A 853 15.38 11.46 12.29
C LEU A 853 13.99 11.63 12.89
N LEU A 854 13.18 10.57 12.90
CA LEU A 854 11.84 10.58 13.44
C LEU A 854 11.82 10.79 14.96
N SER A 855 12.90 10.55 15.70
CA SER A 855 12.97 10.94 17.12
C SER A 855 13.06 12.46 17.34
N GLY A 856 13.44 13.21 16.30
CA GLY A 856 13.72 14.64 16.37
C GLY A 856 15.17 14.99 16.73
N LYS A 857 16.06 13.98 16.85
CA LYS A 857 17.50 14.20 17.07
C LYS A 857 18.16 14.93 15.90
N TYR A 858 17.70 14.63 14.68
CA TYR A 858 18.04 15.32 13.45
C TYR A 858 16.80 16.05 12.91
N ASP A 859 17.04 17.04 12.06
CA ASP A 859 15.99 17.92 11.53
C ASP A 859 15.48 17.47 10.18
N LEU A 860 16.41 16.98 9.35
CA LEU A 860 16.15 16.64 7.95
C LEU A 860 17.10 15.55 7.48
N ASP A 861 16.59 14.64 6.65
CA ASP A 861 17.44 13.81 5.80
C ASP A 861 17.99 14.67 4.65
N VAL A 862 19.31 14.70 4.48
CA VAL A 862 19.99 15.48 3.44
C VAL A 862 19.77 14.89 2.05
N VAL A 863 19.64 13.57 1.95
CA VAL A 863 19.56 12.90 0.65
C VAL A 863 18.16 13.05 0.11
N GLY A 864 17.16 12.85 0.97
CA GLY A 864 15.77 13.14 0.67
C GLY A 864 15.17 12.18 -0.35
N TRP A 865 15.60 10.91 -0.36
CA TRP A 865 15.02 9.82 -1.17
C TRP A 865 13.68 9.32 -0.63
N GLY A 866 13.22 9.89 0.47
CA GLY A 866 11.96 9.54 1.10
C GLY A 866 12.18 8.76 2.39
N VAL A 867 11.09 8.58 3.13
CA VAL A 867 11.07 7.84 4.38
C VAL A 867 10.97 6.35 4.11
N GLY A 868 11.56 5.55 4.98
CA GLY A 868 11.40 4.11 5.00
C GLY A 868 10.13 3.68 5.72
N GLN A 869 10.09 2.41 6.12
CA GLN A 869 8.90 1.81 6.71
C GLN A 869 8.44 2.53 7.99
N ASN A 870 9.36 3.04 8.83
CA ASN A 870 8.97 3.73 10.06
C ASN A 870 8.23 5.04 9.78
N GLY A 871 8.64 5.78 8.74
CA GLY A 871 7.95 7.00 8.34
C GLY A 871 6.58 6.72 7.74
N TYR A 872 6.45 5.68 6.91
CA TYR A 872 5.14 5.26 6.41
C TYR A 872 4.19 4.84 7.55
N ASP A 873 4.70 4.09 8.53
CA ASP A 873 3.93 3.71 9.72
C ASP A 873 3.46 4.95 10.50
N ALA A 874 4.31 5.97 10.65
CA ALA A 874 3.96 7.22 11.30
C ALA A 874 2.87 8.02 10.55
N ILE A 875 2.87 7.98 9.22
CA ILE A 875 1.80 8.57 8.39
C ILE A 875 0.49 7.78 8.56
N ILE A 876 0.55 6.45 8.50
CA ILE A 876 -0.62 5.56 8.61
C ILE A 876 -1.30 5.70 9.96
N ARG A 877 -0.52 5.77 11.05
CA ARG A 877 -1.03 5.98 12.42
C ARG A 877 -1.56 7.40 12.63
N ARG A 878 -1.21 8.34 11.73
CA ARG A 878 -1.47 9.78 11.82
C ARG A 878 -0.85 10.46 13.03
N ASP A 879 0.11 9.81 13.70
CA ASP A 879 0.79 10.34 14.89
C ASP A 879 1.50 11.66 14.60
N ARG A 880 1.96 11.81 13.35
CA ARG A 880 2.74 12.97 12.88
C ARG A 880 2.39 13.38 11.44
N GLY A 881 1.18 13.12 10.97
CA GLY A 881 0.81 13.35 9.55
C GLY A 881 1.08 14.79 9.07
N ALA A 882 0.96 15.76 9.97
CA ALA A 882 1.28 17.18 9.79
C ALA A 882 2.75 17.50 9.43
N THR A 883 3.68 16.57 9.64
CA THR A 883 5.13 16.80 9.48
C THR A 883 5.70 16.10 8.26
N PHE A 884 4.84 15.59 7.37
CA PHE A 884 5.26 14.96 6.14
C PHE A 884 4.80 15.75 4.93
N ASP A 885 5.64 15.77 3.91
CA ASP A 885 5.35 16.37 2.61
C ASP A 885 5.71 15.35 1.52
N ASN A 886 4.97 15.36 0.42
CA ASN A 886 5.06 14.39 -0.66
C ASN A 886 5.09 15.09 -2.04
N PRO A 887 6.11 15.94 -2.31
CA PRO A 887 6.27 16.59 -3.59
C PRO A 887 6.65 15.60 -4.70
N TYR A 888 6.37 15.98 -5.95
CA TYR A 888 6.98 15.32 -7.11
C TYR A 888 8.50 15.54 -7.09
N ASN A 889 9.28 14.50 -7.38
CA ASN A 889 10.74 14.60 -7.50
C ASN A 889 11.20 14.84 -8.95
N GLY A 890 10.26 14.94 -9.90
CA GLY A 890 10.55 15.13 -11.32
C GLY A 890 11.04 13.89 -12.06
N TYR A 891 11.23 12.76 -11.38
CA TYR A 891 11.65 11.52 -12.01
C TYR A 891 10.46 10.87 -12.76
N LEU A 892 10.70 10.51 -14.01
CA LEU A 892 9.74 9.87 -14.90
C LEU A 892 10.28 8.51 -15.32
N ASN A 893 9.58 7.43 -14.96
CA ASN A 893 9.82 6.10 -15.54
C ASN A 893 9.06 5.94 -16.85
N PHE A 894 9.72 5.35 -17.84
CA PHE A 894 9.16 5.10 -19.16
C PHE A 894 9.71 3.82 -19.78
N ALA A 895 9.05 3.32 -20.82
CA ALA A 895 9.58 2.30 -21.70
C ALA A 895 9.82 2.88 -23.11
N ALA A 896 11.07 2.88 -23.57
CA ALA A 896 11.42 3.28 -24.92
C ALA A 896 11.15 2.14 -25.91
N LEU A 897 10.53 2.48 -27.04
CA LEU A 897 10.17 1.54 -28.11
C LEU A 897 11.15 1.72 -29.27
N VAL A 898 12.07 0.78 -29.42
CA VAL A 898 13.30 0.93 -30.22
C VAL A 898 13.03 0.74 -31.71
N ARG A 899 12.96 1.82 -32.48
CA ARG A 899 12.60 1.79 -33.92
C ARG A 899 13.53 0.92 -34.77
N SER A 900 14.80 0.82 -34.37
CA SER A 900 15.82 0.05 -35.09
C SER A 900 15.73 -1.47 -34.86
N VAL A 901 14.84 -1.93 -33.98
CA VAL A 901 14.60 -3.35 -33.68
C VAL A 901 13.22 -3.76 -34.22
N LYS A 902 13.15 -4.85 -35.00
CA LYS A 902 11.87 -5.32 -35.56
C LYS A 902 10.95 -5.87 -34.46
N PRO A 903 9.61 -5.67 -34.53
CA PRO A 903 8.87 -4.94 -35.56
C PRO A 903 8.63 -3.45 -35.22
N PHE A 904 9.32 -2.88 -34.24
CA PHE A 904 9.10 -1.52 -33.73
C PHE A 904 9.43 -0.40 -34.72
N GLY A 905 9.96 -0.70 -35.90
CA GLY A 905 10.00 0.25 -37.03
C GLY A 905 8.60 0.70 -37.46
N ASN A 906 7.59 -0.17 -37.36
CA ASN A 906 6.20 0.16 -37.66
C ASN A 906 5.51 0.81 -36.44
N ILE A 907 4.93 2.01 -36.66
CA ILE A 907 4.24 2.79 -35.62
C ILE A 907 3.06 2.04 -34.99
N HIS A 908 2.34 1.22 -35.75
CA HIS A 908 1.21 0.47 -35.24
C HIS A 908 1.64 -0.60 -34.24
N CYS A 909 2.83 -1.20 -34.41
CA CYS A 909 3.38 -2.13 -33.43
C CYS A 909 3.73 -1.41 -32.11
N ARG A 910 4.19 -0.14 -32.20
CA ARG A 910 4.46 0.70 -31.02
C ARG A 910 3.16 1.10 -30.29
N ARG A 911 2.15 1.55 -31.04
CA ARG A 911 0.83 1.90 -30.49
C ARG A 911 0.13 0.69 -29.87
N ALA A 912 0.30 -0.50 -30.43
CA ALA A 912 -0.18 -1.74 -29.84
C ALA A 912 0.42 -2.00 -28.45
N VAL A 913 1.71 -1.73 -28.25
CA VAL A 913 2.35 -1.81 -26.93
C VAL A 913 1.78 -0.77 -25.97
N ILE A 914 1.65 0.49 -26.40
CA ILE A 914 1.12 1.57 -25.55
C ILE A 914 -0.30 1.27 -25.10
N HIS A 915 -1.19 0.88 -26.01
CA HIS A 915 -2.57 0.53 -25.67
C HIS A 915 -2.68 -0.80 -24.91
N GLY A 916 -1.72 -1.72 -25.10
CA GLY A 916 -1.70 -3.03 -24.45
C GLY A 916 -1.14 -3.04 -23.03
N ALA A 917 -0.47 -1.97 -22.62
CA ALA A 917 0.19 -1.88 -21.33
C ALA A 917 -0.81 -1.65 -20.18
N ASP A 918 -0.58 -2.35 -19.06
CA ASP A 918 -1.29 -2.13 -17.80
C ASP A 918 -0.42 -1.29 -16.87
N LEU A 919 -0.58 0.03 -16.94
CA LEU A 919 0.20 0.99 -16.16
C LEU A 919 -0.20 1.03 -14.69
N VAL A 920 -1.43 0.59 -14.35
CA VAL A 920 -1.82 0.39 -12.95
C VAL A 920 -1.03 -0.76 -12.36
N ALA A 921 -0.96 -1.89 -13.05
CA ALA A 921 -0.14 -3.02 -12.62
C ALA A 921 1.36 -2.67 -12.59
N ALA A 922 1.86 -1.94 -13.60
CA ALA A 922 3.25 -1.51 -13.63
C ALA A 922 3.60 -0.59 -12.45
N ARG A 923 2.78 0.44 -12.18
CA ARG A 923 2.95 1.28 -11.00
C ARG A 923 2.88 0.44 -9.73
N ASP A 924 1.81 -0.31 -9.51
CA ASP A 924 1.60 -1.03 -8.24
C ASP A 924 2.66 -2.11 -7.97
N ALA A 925 3.33 -2.62 -9.02
CA ALA A 925 4.46 -3.53 -8.89
C ALA A 925 5.77 -2.82 -8.55
N SER A 926 5.94 -1.57 -8.96
CA SER A 926 7.20 -0.82 -8.86
C SER A 926 7.20 0.19 -7.71
N ALA A 927 6.03 0.74 -7.36
CA ALA A 927 5.84 1.81 -6.40
C ALA A 927 4.41 1.81 -5.83
N THR A 928 4.18 2.50 -4.72
CA THR A 928 2.80 2.72 -4.22
C THR A 928 2.19 3.97 -4.86
N SER A 929 0.85 4.05 -4.95
CA SER A 929 0.17 5.27 -5.42
C SER A 929 0.45 6.51 -4.55
N LEU A 930 1.00 6.31 -3.33
CA LEU A 930 1.47 7.39 -2.50
C LEU A 930 2.73 8.04 -3.08
N VAL A 931 3.64 7.27 -3.68
CA VAL A 931 4.94 7.74 -4.17
C VAL A 931 5.08 7.73 -5.70
N ALA A 932 4.05 7.32 -6.43
CA ALA A 932 4.05 7.40 -7.88
C ALA A 932 2.63 7.62 -8.41
N ASP A 933 2.50 8.52 -9.40
CA ASP A 933 1.29 8.68 -10.20
C ASP A 933 1.53 8.17 -11.62
N ILE A 934 0.46 7.78 -12.32
CA ILE A 934 0.60 7.27 -13.70
C ILE A 934 0.93 8.43 -14.64
N ALA A 935 1.99 8.26 -15.44
CA ALA A 935 2.40 9.25 -16.43
C ALA A 935 1.59 9.10 -17.73
N THR A 936 1.23 10.22 -18.35
CA THR A 936 0.50 10.24 -19.64
C THR A 936 1.35 10.76 -20.80
N HIS A 937 2.47 11.42 -20.49
CA HIS A 937 3.38 12.03 -21.45
C HIS A 937 4.80 12.12 -20.91
N MET A 938 5.76 12.52 -21.76
CA MET A 938 7.20 12.52 -21.43
C MET A 938 7.69 13.75 -20.67
N MET A 939 6.86 14.78 -20.49
CA MET A 939 7.21 15.97 -19.69
C MET A 939 6.87 15.77 -18.21
N PRO A 940 7.83 15.90 -17.26
CA PRO A 940 7.51 15.88 -15.83
C PRO A 940 6.75 17.13 -15.37
N THR A 941 5.89 16.99 -14.36
CA THR A 941 5.04 18.07 -13.82
C THR A 941 5.82 19.23 -13.20
N VAL A 942 7.04 18.97 -12.73
CA VAL A 942 7.93 19.99 -12.12
C VAL A 942 8.69 20.82 -13.16
N VAL A 943 8.42 20.65 -14.46
CA VAL A 943 9.12 21.34 -15.55
C VAL A 943 8.16 22.27 -16.30
N PRO A 944 8.55 23.54 -16.56
CA PRO A 944 7.73 24.45 -17.36
C PRO A 944 7.41 23.88 -18.75
N GLY A 945 6.16 24.01 -19.17
CA GLY A 945 5.68 23.45 -20.45
C GLY A 945 5.05 22.06 -20.35
N SER A 946 4.96 21.49 -19.14
CA SER A 946 4.14 20.30 -18.89
C SER A 946 2.64 20.66 -18.86
N ASP A 947 1.82 19.91 -19.60
CA ASP A 947 0.36 19.98 -19.58
C ASP A 947 -0.24 18.71 -18.97
N PRO A 948 -0.63 18.71 -17.68
CA PRO A 948 -1.19 17.53 -17.02
C PRO A 948 -2.47 16.98 -17.65
N ALA A 949 -3.18 17.76 -18.47
CA ALA A 949 -4.38 17.31 -19.17
C ALA A 949 -4.06 16.58 -20.49
N TYR A 950 -2.81 16.62 -20.96
CA TYR A 950 -2.41 16.01 -22.21
C TYR A 950 -2.36 14.48 -22.07
N ASP A 951 -3.22 13.79 -22.83
CA ASP A 951 -3.36 12.33 -22.81
C ASP A 951 -3.54 11.77 -24.24
N PRO A 952 -2.47 11.72 -25.05
CA PRO A 952 -2.56 11.39 -26.48
C PRO A 952 -3.03 9.96 -26.77
N PHE A 953 -2.87 9.05 -25.80
CA PHE A 953 -3.21 7.64 -25.96
C PHE A 953 -4.44 7.22 -25.13
N GLY A 954 -5.07 8.15 -24.42
CA GLY A 954 -6.22 7.86 -23.56
C GLY A 954 -5.87 7.04 -22.31
N ILE A 955 -4.63 7.12 -21.84
CA ILE A 955 -4.12 6.47 -20.63
C ILE A 955 -4.91 6.93 -19.40
N ALA A 956 -5.00 8.24 -19.18
CA ALA A 956 -5.74 8.81 -18.05
C ALA A 956 -7.23 8.50 -18.18
N ARG A 957 -7.78 8.63 -19.40
CA ARG A 957 -9.18 8.27 -19.71
C ARG A 957 -9.49 6.81 -19.36
N ASN A 958 -8.56 5.90 -19.64
CA ASN A 958 -8.67 4.48 -19.32
C ASN A 958 -8.17 4.14 -17.90
N ARG A 959 -7.85 5.15 -17.08
CA ARG A 959 -7.36 5.00 -15.70
C ARG A 959 -6.10 4.13 -15.61
N GLY A 960 -5.23 4.22 -16.60
CA GLY A 960 -3.99 3.44 -16.70
C GLY A 960 -4.17 1.96 -17.07
N LYS A 961 -5.40 1.51 -17.36
CA LYS A 961 -5.67 0.12 -17.75
C LYS A 961 -5.47 -0.09 -19.26
N PRO A 962 -5.18 -1.32 -19.69
CA PRO A 962 -4.97 -1.62 -21.10
C PRO A 962 -6.26 -1.51 -21.92
N ASP A 963 -6.18 -0.89 -23.08
CA ASP A 963 -7.21 -0.88 -24.13
C ASP A 963 -6.94 -2.01 -25.12
N THR A 964 -7.30 -3.24 -24.71
CA THR A 964 -7.01 -4.44 -25.51
C THR A 964 -7.71 -4.45 -26.88
N VAL A 965 -8.79 -3.68 -27.05
CA VAL A 965 -9.50 -3.56 -28.33
C VAL A 965 -8.67 -2.71 -29.29
N LYS A 966 -8.25 -1.51 -28.86
CA LYS A 966 -7.35 -0.68 -29.68
C LYS A 966 -6.02 -1.37 -29.92
N ALA A 967 -5.45 -2.02 -28.90
CA ALA A 967 -4.18 -2.72 -29.05
C ALA A 967 -4.24 -3.82 -30.12
N ARG A 968 -5.30 -4.63 -30.17
CA ARG A 968 -5.50 -5.65 -31.22
C ARG A 968 -5.73 -5.02 -32.60
N SER A 969 -6.50 -3.93 -32.69
CA SER A 969 -6.66 -3.18 -33.95
C SER A 969 -5.32 -2.61 -34.45
N GLU A 970 -4.46 -2.12 -33.56
CA GLU A 970 -3.12 -1.68 -33.93
C GLU A 970 -2.21 -2.87 -34.30
N LEU A 971 -2.39 -4.05 -33.71
CA LEU A 971 -1.69 -5.27 -34.13
C LEU A 971 -2.07 -5.74 -35.55
N GLU A 972 -3.32 -5.60 -35.94
CA GLU A 972 -3.76 -5.85 -37.32
C GLU A 972 -3.05 -4.90 -38.30
N LYS A 973 -3.03 -3.59 -38.01
CA LYS A 973 -2.32 -2.58 -38.83
C LYS A 973 -0.79 -2.73 -38.78
N CYS A 974 -0.27 -3.29 -37.69
CA CYS A 974 1.13 -3.68 -37.53
C CYS A 974 1.51 -4.85 -38.47
N GLY A 975 0.53 -5.55 -39.06
CA GLY A 975 0.74 -6.76 -39.85
C GLY A 975 1.02 -8.00 -38.99
N ASN A 976 0.76 -7.93 -37.68
CA ASN A 976 0.98 -9.00 -36.71
C ASN A 976 -0.28 -9.21 -35.84
N PRO A 977 -1.42 -9.61 -36.42
CA PRO A 977 -2.71 -9.68 -35.71
C PRO A 977 -2.68 -10.62 -34.50
N ASN A 978 -1.79 -11.63 -34.50
CA ASN A 978 -1.60 -12.58 -33.41
C ASN A 978 -0.47 -12.18 -32.42
N GLY A 979 0.03 -10.95 -32.54
CA GLY A 979 1.19 -10.45 -31.81
C GLY A 979 2.53 -10.93 -32.38
N PHE A 980 3.62 -10.61 -31.67
CA PHE A 980 5.00 -10.86 -32.08
C PHE A 980 5.90 -11.14 -30.86
N LYS A 981 7.14 -11.59 -31.10
CA LYS A 981 8.15 -11.76 -30.05
C LYS A 981 9.02 -10.52 -29.90
N THR A 982 9.44 -10.21 -28.67
CA THR A 982 10.40 -9.13 -28.39
C THR A 982 11.14 -9.37 -27.08
N THR A 983 12.14 -8.54 -26.78
CA THR A 983 12.88 -8.53 -25.52
C THR A 983 12.70 -7.16 -24.84
N ILE A 984 12.37 -7.17 -23.56
CA ILE A 984 12.35 -6.02 -22.65
C ILE A 984 13.68 -6.01 -21.90
N ALA A 985 14.46 -4.94 -22.06
CA ALA A 985 15.66 -4.70 -21.28
C ALA A 985 15.35 -3.90 -20.00
N ALA A 986 15.94 -4.31 -18.89
CA ALA A 986 15.93 -3.60 -17.60
C ALA A 986 17.30 -3.74 -16.93
N ALA A 987 17.71 -2.79 -16.09
CA ALA A 987 18.98 -2.89 -15.37
C ALA A 987 18.93 -3.97 -14.29
N ALA A 988 19.94 -4.85 -14.24
CA ALA A 988 20.10 -5.79 -13.14
C ALA A 988 20.29 -5.05 -11.80
N GLY A 989 19.60 -5.49 -10.75
CA GLY A 989 19.62 -4.84 -9.44
C GLY A 989 18.75 -3.58 -9.32
N ASN A 990 18.07 -3.16 -10.40
CA ASN A 990 17.01 -2.16 -10.33
C ASN A 990 15.64 -2.86 -10.26
N ASP A 991 15.15 -3.01 -9.02
CA ASP A 991 13.89 -3.70 -8.75
C ASP A 991 12.69 -2.98 -9.37
N GLU A 992 12.73 -1.65 -9.47
CA GLU A 992 11.67 -0.85 -10.05
C GLU A 992 11.53 -1.11 -11.56
N GLU A 993 12.64 -0.98 -12.30
CA GLU A 993 12.66 -1.26 -13.74
C GLU A 993 12.27 -2.71 -14.04
N THR A 994 12.75 -3.65 -13.22
CA THR A 994 12.43 -5.08 -13.35
C THR A 994 10.97 -5.37 -13.08
N ALA A 995 10.35 -4.72 -12.09
CA ALA A 995 8.92 -4.84 -11.78
C ALA A 995 8.03 -4.26 -12.88
N ILE A 996 8.43 -3.12 -13.46
CA ILE A 996 7.77 -2.54 -14.64
C ILE A 996 7.88 -3.52 -15.82
N ALA A 997 9.07 -4.06 -16.10
CA ALA A 997 9.28 -5.02 -17.19
C ALA A 997 8.40 -6.28 -17.06
N ARG A 998 8.28 -6.85 -15.86
CA ARG A 998 7.39 -8.01 -15.57
C ARG A 998 5.91 -7.68 -15.77
N SER A 999 5.49 -6.48 -15.38
CA SER A 999 4.11 -6.01 -15.57
C SER A 999 3.78 -5.78 -17.05
N LEU A 1000 4.73 -5.22 -17.80
CA LEU A 1000 4.62 -5.08 -19.25
C LEU A 1000 4.58 -6.45 -19.93
N GLN A 1001 5.48 -7.38 -19.60
CA GLN A 1001 5.46 -8.75 -20.13
C GLN A 1001 4.08 -9.41 -19.93
N THR A 1002 3.52 -9.30 -18.72
CA THR A 1002 2.22 -9.90 -18.38
C THR A 1002 1.06 -9.26 -19.15
N SER A 1003 1.02 -7.93 -19.25
CA SER A 1003 -0.06 -7.21 -19.92
C SER A 1003 -0.02 -7.38 -21.45
N LEU A 1004 1.18 -7.26 -22.04
CA LEU A 1004 1.41 -7.45 -23.48
C LEU A 1004 1.16 -8.90 -23.93
N GLY A 1005 1.41 -9.88 -23.06
CA GLY A 1005 1.07 -11.29 -23.33
C GLY A 1005 -0.43 -11.50 -23.61
N LYS A 1006 -1.33 -10.71 -23.01
CA LYS A 1006 -2.80 -10.82 -23.20
C LYS A 1006 -3.26 -10.41 -24.59
N ILE A 1007 -2.43 -9.69 -25.34
CA ILE A 1007 -2.67 -9.30 -26.73
C ILE A 1007 -1.76 -10.06 -27.71
N GLY A 1008 -1.06 -11.10 -27.25
CA GLY A 1008 -0.22 -11.97 -28.10
C GLY A 1008 1.23 -11.48 -28.28
N ILE A 1009 1.62 -10.35 -27.69
CA ILE A 1009 3.02 -9.90 -27.71
C ILE A 1009 3.79 -10.67 -26.64
N ARG A 1010 4.66 -11.58 -27.09
CA ARG A 1010 5.48 -12.43 -26.23
C ARG A 1010 6.81 -11.74 -25.96
N ALA A 1011 6.89 -11.06 -24.83
CA ALA A 1011 8.12 -10.40 -24.39
C ALA A 1011 8.97 -11.32 -23.49
N GLU A 1012 10.24 -11.47 -23.79
CA GLU A 1012 11.26 -12.00 -22.87
C GLU A 1012 11.86 -10.83 -22.09
N ILE A 1013 12.29 -11.04 -20.84
CA ILE A 1013 12.96 -10.01 -20.05
C ILE A 1013 14.44 -10.38 -20.01
N ASP A 1014 15.29 -9.44 -20.40
CA ASP A 1014 16.75 -9.55 -20.28
C ASP A 1014 17.25 -8.46 -19.35
N THR A 1015 17.72 -8.86 -18.17
CA THR A 1015 18.34 -7.92 -17.23
C THR A 1015 19.81 -7.79 -17.55
N TYR A 1016 20.25 -6.58 -17.93
CA TYR A 1016 21.64 -6.37 -18.30
C TYR A 1016 22.49 -5.97 -17.09
N GLU A 1017 23.73 -6.47 -17.07
CA GLU A 1017 24.76 -6.12 -16.09
C GLU A 1017 25.83 -5.22 -16.73
N GLY A 1018 26.56 -4.46 -15.90
CA GLY A 1018 27.67 -3.62 -16.33
C GLY A 1018 27.28 -2.18 -16.68
N ALA A 1019 28.22 -1.42 -17.25
CA ALA A 1019 28.04 -0.01 -17.51
C ALA A 1019 26.92 0.24 -18.53
N TRP A 1020 25.95 1.08 -18.17
CA TRP A 1020 24.84 1.49 -19.03
C TRP A 1020 25.28 1.88 -20.45
N ALA A 1021 26.35 2.69 -20.55
CA ALA A 1021 26.85 3.21 -21.82
C ALA A 1021 27.34 2.11 -22.79
N ALA A 1022 27.76 0.96 -22.27
CA ALA A 1022 28.25 -0.20 -23.03
C ALA A 1022 27.17 -1.28 -23.25
N THR A 1023 25.96 -1.07 -22.72
CA THR A 1023 24.84 -2.02 -22.80
C THR A 1023 23.69 -1.39 -23.59
N VAL A 1024 22.64 -0.92 -22.92
CA VAL A 1024 21.49 -0.28 -23.57
C VAL A 1024 21.82 1.09 -24.16
N GLY A 1025 22.91 1.72 -23.72
CA GLY A 1025 23.48 2.93 -24.31
C GLY A 1025 24.28 2.69 -25.61
N ASP A 1026 24.46 1.45 -26.06
CA ASP A 1026 25.10 1.11 -27.34
C ASP A 1026 24.05 0.59 -28.34
N PRO A 1027 23.71 1.35 -29.40
CA PRO A 1027 22.73 0.93 -30.40
C PRO A 1027 23.10 -0.36 -31.16
N GLY A 1028 24.39 -0.71 -31.23
CA GLY A 1028 24.87 -1.98 -31.76
C GLY A 1028 24.50 -3.15 -30.85
N VAL A 1029 24.73 -3.02 -29.54
CA VAL A 1029 24.35 -4.02 -28.54
C VAL A 1029 22.84 -4.19 -28.47
N VAL A 1030 22.08 -3.08 -28.42
CA VAL A 1030 20.61 -3.08 -28.43
C VAL A 1030 20.04 -3.89 -29.59
N ARG A 1031 20.58 -3.69 -30.81
CA ARG A 1031 20.18 -4.47 -32.00
C ARG A 1031 20.61 -5.93 -31.91
N LYS A 1032 21.84 -6.20 -31.48
CA LYS A 1032 22.38 -7.57 -31.35
C LYS A 1032 21.60 -8.41 -30.34
N ARG A 1033 21.16 -7.80 -29.24
CA ARG A 1033 20.37 -8.43 -28.18
C ARG A 1033 18.86 -8.39 -28.44
N ASN A 1034 18.43 -7.78 -29.54
CA ASN A 1034 17.02 -7.65 -29.93
C ASN A 1034 16.15 -6.96 -28.86
N TYR A 1035 16.71 -5.96 -28.16
CA TYR A 1035 15.97 -5.16 -27.19
C TYR A 1035 14.99 -4.23 -27.90
N GLY A 1036 13.74 -4.69 -28.05
CA GLY A 1036 12.68 -3.91 -28.67
C GLY A 1036 12.05 -2.89 -27.73
N ILE A 1037 12.10 -3.17 -26.42
CA ILE A 1037 11.61 -2.31 -25.34
C ILE A 1037 12.75 -2.13 -24.34
N ILE A 1038 13.03 -0.91 -23.92
CA ILE A 1038 14.00 -0.59 -22.86
C ILE A 1038 13.27 0.17 -21.76
N VAL A 1039 13.20 -0.38 -20.55
CA VAL A 1039 12.68 0.33 -19.37
C VAL A 1039 13.79 1.20 -18.81
N SER A 1040 13.49 2.46 -18.53
CA SER A 1040 14.44 3.42 -17.97
C SER A 1040 13.70 4.58 -17.30
N GLY A 1041 14.44 5.44 -16.61
CA GLY A 1041 13.91 6.64 -16.00
C GLY A 1041 14.74 7.88 -16.34
N TRP A 1042 14.14 9.05 -16.21
CA TRP A 1042 14.81 10.34 -16.40
C TRP A 1042 14.28 11.37 -15.41
N ALA A 1043 15.18 12.11 -14.78
CA ALA A 1043 14.86 13.34 -14.07
C ALA A 1043 15.51 14.54 -14.78
N PRO A 1044 14.92 15.74 -14.70
CA PRO A 1044 15.49 16.93 -15.31
C PRO A 1044 16.88 17.22 -14.74
N ASP A 1045 17.89 17.26 -15.62
CA ASP A 1045 19.26 17.67 -15.25
C ASP A 1045 19.34 19.18 -14.91
N LEU A 1046 18.41 19.94 -15.52
CA LEU A 1046 18.17 21.37 -15.38
C LEU A 1046 16.68 21.56 -15.12
N PRO A 1047 16.25 22.54 -14.32
CA PRO A 1047 14.84 22.87 -14.13
C PRO A 1047 14.28 23.65 -15.35
N SER A 1048 14.43 23.06 -16.54
CA SER A 1048 13.91 23.54 -17.81
C SER A 1048 13.61 22.33 -18.71
N ALA A 1049 12.73 22.52 -19.68
CA ALA A 1049 12.38 21.46 -20.62
C ALA A 1049 13.57 21.01 -21.51
N GLN A 1050 14.58 21.87 -21.66
CA GLN A 1050 15.86 21.52 -22.30
C GLN A 1050 16.65 20.46 -21.51
N GLY A 1051 16.43 20.37 -20.19
CA GLY A 1051 17.00 19.34 -19.33
C GLY A 1051 16.28 17.98 -19.41
N VAL A 1052 15.27 17.84 -20.28
CA VAL A 1052 14.47 16.61 -20.40
C VAL A 1052 14.54 16.02 -21.81
N LEU A 1053 13.86 16.64 -22.78
CA LEU A 1053 13.59 16.01 -24.07
C LEU A 1053 14.79 15.89 -25.02
N PRO A 1054 15.66 16.91 -25.19
CA PRO A 1054 16.69 16.88 -26.23
C PRO A 1054 17.59 15.65 -26.21
N ARG A 1055 18.12 15.24 -25.04
CA ARG A 1055 18.98 14.05 -24.91
C ARG A 1055 18.25 12.74 -25.26
N LEU A 1056 16.92 12.69 -25.07
CA LEU A 1056 16.09 11.51 -25.31
C LEU A 1056 15.62 11.37 -26.77
N VAL A 1057 15.52 12.45 -27.55
CA VAL A 1057 14.90 12.40 -28.90
C VAL A 1057 15.65 13.08 -30.02
N HIS A 1058 16.56 14.02 -29.75
CA HIS A 1058 17.27 14.71 -30.83
C HIS A 1058 18.24 13.76 -31.51
N SER A 1059 18.25 13.73 -32.84
CA SER A 1059 19.08 12.81 -33.62
C SER A 1059 20.59 13.00 -33.44
N LYS A 1060 21.06 14.18 -33.02
CA LYS A 1060 22.49 14.44 -32.74
C LYS A 1060 23.03 13.66 -31.55
N TYR A 1061 22.14 13.22 -30.65
CA TYR A 1061 22.49 12.39 -29.50
C TYR A 1061 22.35 10.89 -29.78
N ILE A 1062 22.14 10.50 -31.05
CA ILE A 1062 22.33 9.10 -31.47
C ILE A 1062 23.84 8.83 -31.54
N LEU A 1063 24.39 8.40 -30.41
CA LEU A 1063 25.82 8.14 -30.25
C LEU A 1063 26.15 6.65 -30.46
N PRO A 1064 27.39 6.31 -30.85
CA PRO A 1064 27.84 4.91 -30.91
C PRO A 1064 27.82 4.21 -29.55
N THR A 1065 28.10 4.96 -28.47
CA THR A 1065 28.05 4.52 -27.06
C THR A 1065 27.51 5.67 -26.21
N GLY A 1066 26.91 5.35 -25.06
CA GLY A 1066 26.30 6.37 -24.19
C GLY A 1066 25.08 7.08 -24.78
N ASN A 1067 24.33 6.39 -25.64
CA ASN A 1067 23.13 6.89 -26.33
C ASN A 1067 21.89 6.88 -25.42
N PHE A 1068 21.41 8.06 -25.01
CA PHE A 1068 20.14 8.22 -24.29
C PHE A 1068 18.91 8.26 -25.22
N ASN A 1069 19.10 8.48 -26.53
CA ASN A 1069 18.03 8.35 -27.52
C ASN A 1069 17.81 6.88 -27.87
N TYR A 1070 17.31 6.10 -26.90
CA TYR A 1070 17.07 4.66 -27.03
C TYR A 1070 16.17 4.33 -28.23
N SER A 1071 15.19 5.19 -28.51
CA SER A 1071 14.25 4.99 -29.62
C SER A 1071 14.92 5.04 -30.99
N THR A 1072 16.13 5.60 -31.07
CA THR A 1072 16.81 5.95 -32.33
C THR A 1072 15.92 6.81 -33.24
N LEU A 1073 15.15 7.73 -32.63
CA LEU A 1073 14.29 8.65 -33.36
C LEU A 1073 15.15 9.64 -34.16
N LYS A 1074 14.84 9.74 -35.46
CA LYS A 1074 15.50 10.66 -36.38
C LYS A 1074 14.42 11.32 -37.22
N ASP A 1075 14.14 12.57 -36.87
CA ASP A 1075 13.14 13.41 -37.54
C ASP A 1075 13.70 14.84 -37.66
N PRO A 1076 14.09 15.27 -38.87
CA PRO A 1076 14.65 16.60 -39.09
C PRO A 1076 13.72 17.76 -38.68
N ALA A 1077 12.39 17.57 -38.74
CA ALA A 1077 11.45 18.60 -38.34
C ALA A 1077 11.44 18.75 -36.81
N LEU A 1078 11.46 17.63 -36.09
CA LEU A 1078 11.62 17.60 -34.63
C LEU A 1078 12.97 18.18 -34.20
N ASP A 1079 14.07 17.80 -34.85
CA ASP A 1079 15.42 18.32 -34.57
C ASP A 1079 15.45 19.85 -34.74
N LYS A 1080 14.92 20.36 -35.86
CA LYS A 1080 14.84 21.81 -36.11
C LYS A 1080 14.02 22.53 -35.04
N ARG A 1081 12.93 21.92 -34.56
CA ARG A 1081 12.09 22.50 -33.51
C ARG A 1081 12.79 22.49 -32.16
N LEU A 1082 13.50 21.42 -31.81
CA LEU A 1082 14.33 21.32 -30.61
C LEU A 1082 15.46 22.36 -30.61
N ASP A 1083 16.15 22.55 -31.74
CA ASP A 1083 17.20 23.57 -31.86
C ASP A 1083 16.64 24.99 -31.73
N ALA A 1084 15.45 25.26 -32.31
CA ALA A 1084 14.78 26.55 -32.14
C ALA A 1084 14.35 26.80 -30.68
N ALA A 1085 13.75 25.80 -30.02
CA ALA A 1085 13.33 25.89 -28.63
C ALA A 1085 14.52 26.06 -27.66
N ALA A 1086 15.66 25.43 -27.98
CA ALA A 1086 16.90 25.59 -27.24
C ALA A 1086 17.51 27.00 -27.42
N ALA A 1087 17.26 27.68 -28.54
CA ALA A 1087 17.75 29.03 -28.81
C ALA A 1087 16.87 30.15 -28.20
N GLU A 1088 15.62 29.86 -27.86
CA GLU A 1088 14.65 30.82 -27.33
C GLU A 1088 14.97 31.23 -25.88
N ALA A 1089 15.29 32.50 -25.67
CA ALA A 1089 15.69 33.04 -24.36
C ALA A 1089 14.51 33.42 -23.46
N ASP A 1090 13.31 33.56 -24.02
CA ASP A 1090 12.09 33.75 -23.24
C ASP A 1090 11.62 32.39 -22.68
N PRO A 1091 11.64 32.21 -21.35
CA PRO A 1091 11.27 30.93 -20.74
C PRO A 1091 9.80 30.54 -20.99
N HIS A 1092 8.89 31.50 -21.19
CA HIS A 1092 7.49 31.19 -21.49
C HIS A 1092 7.31 30.70 -22.92
N LYS A 1093 8.00 31.31 -23.88
CA LYS A 1093 7.99 30.84 -25.27
C LYS A 1093 8.69 29.50 -25.41
N SER A 1094 9.84 29.34 -24.76
CA SER A 1094 10.55 28.07 -24.72
C SER A 1094 9.67 26.96 -24.13
N ALA A 1095 8.98 27.22 -23.01
CA ALA A 1095 8.04 26.27 -22.42
C ALA A 1095 6.91 25.88 -23.40
N ALA A 1096 6.31 26.85 -24.11
CA ALA A 1096 5.28 26.57 -25.13
C ALA A 1096 5.83 25.77 -26.32
N ASP A 1097 7.05 26.06 -26.76
CA ASP A 1097 7.72 25.29 -27.81
C ASP A 1097 7.95 23.84 -27.38
N TYR A 1098 8.39 23.61 -26.14
CA TYR A 1098 8.59 22.27 -25.59
C TYR A 1098 7.28 21.51 -25.35
N GLU A 1099 6.20 22.19 -24.99
CA GLU A 1099 4.86 21.58 -24.96
C GLU A 1099 4.47 21.05 -26.35
N ALA A 1100 4.70 21.84 -27.41
CA ALA A 1100 4.44 21.42 -28.79
C ALA A 1100 5.37 20.26 -29.23
N ILE A 1101 6.65 20.30 -28.84
CA ILE A 1101 7.61 19.21 -29.09
C ILE A 1101 7.16 17.92 -28.42
N ASN A 1102 6.68 17.96 -27.17
CA ASN A 1102 6.15 16.79 -26.48
C ASN A 1102 4.96 16.16 -27.24
N LYS A 1103 4.13 16.99 -27.88
CA LYS A 1103 3.06 16.52 -28.77
C LYS A 1103 3.62 15.80 -30.01
N MET A 1104 4.61 16.38 -30.68
CA MET A 1104 5.29 15.75 -31.82
C MET A 1104 5.95 14.41 -31.44
N ILE A 1105 6.59 14.32 -30.27
CA ILE A 1105 7.19 13.06 -29.78
C ILE A 1105 6.11 11.99 -29.59
N SER A 1106 4.95 12.37 -29.05
CA SER A 1106 3.83 11.45 -28.83
C SER A 1106 3.26 10.92 -30.14
N GLU A 1107 3.24 11.73 -31.21
CA GLU A 1107 2.82 11.27 -32.55
C GLU A 1107 3.70 10.14 -33.09
N HIS A 1108 5.00 10.14 -32.75
CA HIS A 1108 5.93 9.06 -33.11
C HIS A 1108 5.70 7.77 -32.31
N ALA A 1109 5.00 7.83 -31.18
CA ALA A 1109 4.74 6.70 -30.29
C ALA A 1109 6.02 5.93 -29.91
N VAL A 1110 7.12 6.65 -29.63
CA VAL A 1110 8.43 6.03 -29.31
C VAL A 1110 8.66 5.81 -27.82
N PHE A 1111 7.79 6.35 -26.97
CA PHE A 1111 7.82 6.12 -25.54
C PHE A 1111 6.44 5.71 -25.03
N LEU A 1112 6.47 4.83 -24.04
CA LEU A 1112 5.36 4.57 -23.12
C LEU A 1112 5.74 5.20 -21.77
N PRO A 1113 5.19 6.37 -21.42
CA PRO A 1113 5.29 6.90 -20.06
C PRO A 1113 4.65 5.91 -19.07
N VAL A 1114 5.29 5.68 -17.92
CA VAL A 1114 4.81 4.71 -16.91
C VAL A 1114 4.40 5.44 -15.63
N THR A 1115 5.35 6.05 -14.92
CA THR A 1115 5.10 6.72 -13.64
C THR A 1115 5.84 8.05 -13.51
N LEU A 1116 5.18 9.01 -12.85
CA LEU A 1116 5.77 10.23 -12.31
C LEU A 1116 5.94 10.04 -10.81
N GLU A 1117 7.18 10.14 -10.34
CA GLU A 1117 7.50 9.87 -8.94
C GLU A 1117 7.27 11.05 -8.01
N LYS A 1118 6.90 10.70 -6.79
CA LYS A 1118 6.76 11.56 -5.63
C LYS A 1118 7.57 10.96 -4.50
N VAL A 1119 7.98 11.79 -3.54
CA VAL A 1119 8.77 11.31 -2.41
C VAL A 1119 8.22 11.84 -1.10
N VAL A 1120 7.96 10.94 -0.18
CA VAL A 1120 7.46 11.28 1.15
C VAL A 1120 8.63 11.65 2.05
N ARG A 1121 8.73 12.91 2.46
CA ARG A 1121 9.77 13.41 3.35
C ARG A 1121 9.20 13.81 4.69
N TRP A 1122 9.97 13.59 5.74
CA TRP A 1122 9.66 14.09 7.07
C TRP A 1122 10.43 15.39 7.35
N ARG A 1123 9.75 16.35 7.98
CA ARG A 1123 10.36 17.58 8.48
C ARG A 1123 10.19 17.68 10.00
N ASN A 1124 11.26 18.00 10.71
CA ASN A 1124 11.17 18.24 12.14
C ASN A 1124 10.29 19.49 12.43
N PRO A 1125 9.30 19.41 13.35
CA PRO A 1125 8.44 20.54 13.72
C PRO A 1125 9.20 21.82 14.09
N ARG A 1126 10.43 21.70 14.61
CA ARG A 1126 11.24 22.85 15.02
C ARG A 1126 11.84 23.63 13.85
N LEU A 1127 11.83 23.07 12.63
CA LEU A 1127 12.33 23.75 11.44
C LEU A 1127 11.46 24.97 11.11
N THR A 1128 12.11 26.03 10.65
CA THR A 1128 11.46 27.27 10.19
C THR A 1128 11.75 27.53 8.72
N ASN A 1129 10.81 28.19 8.05
CA ASN A 1129 10.85 28.51 6.61
C ASN A 1129 10.88 27.29 5.69
N VAL A 1130 10.26 26.19 6.10
CA VAL A 1130 10.26 24.94 5.33
C VAL A 1130 9.35 25.07 4.12
N HIS A 1131 9.88 24.79 2.93
CA HIS A 1131 9.12 24.69 1.69
C HIS A 1131 9.90 23.86 0.67
N THR A 1132 9.19 23.15 -0.21
CA THR A 1132 9.81 22.45 -1.34
C THR A 1132 9.98 23.37 -2.54
N THR A 1133 11.00 23.13 -3.35
CA THR A 1133 11.28 23.92 -4.55
C THR A 1133 11.45 23.02 -5.77
N ASP A 1134 10.82 23.41 -6.88
CA ASP A 1134 10.89 22.64 -8.12
C ASP A 1134 12.26 22.80 -8.83
N SER A 1135 13.08 23.77 -8.40
CA SER A 1135 14.43 24.00 -8.94
C SER A 1135 15.44 22.93 -8.55
N PHE A 1136 15.14 22.17 -7.50
CA PHE A 1136 15.96 21.06 -7.02
C PHE A 1136 15.11 19.80 -6.91
N ASN A 1137 14.29 19.51 -7.93
CA ASN A 1137 13.57 18.24 -8.03
C ASN A 1137 12.67 17.98 -6.79
N GLY A 1138 11.95 19.03 -6.37
CA GLY A 1138 11.02 18.97 -5.25
C GLY A 1138 11.67 18.84 -3.87
N LEU A 1139 13.00 18.94 -3.72
CA LEU A 1139 13.66 18.99 -2.41
C LEU A 1139 13.20 20.20 -1.58
N TYR A 1140 13.37 20.13 -0.26
CA TYR A 1140 13.21 21.33 0.58
C TYR A 1140 14.32 22.33 0.27
N ASP A 1141 14.03 23.63 0.17
CA ASP A 1141 15.07 24.65 -0.06
C ASP A 1141 15.96 24.82 1.17
N TYR A 1142 17.12 24.17 1.17
CA TYR A 1142 18.01 24.12 2.33
C TYR A 1142 18.50 25.52 2.76
N ALA A 1143 18.74 26.40 1.78
CA ALA A 1143 19.27 27.73 2.03
C ALA A 1143 18.31 28.68 2.77
N SER A 1144 17.03 28.33 2.85
CA SER A 1144 16.02 29.10 3.59
C SER A 1144 15.82 28.65 5.03
N LEU A 1145 16.22 27.42 5.35
CA LEU A 1145 15.92 26.78 6.62
C LEU A 1145 16.52 27.53 7.81
N GLY A 1146 15.73 27.61 8.88
CA GLY A 1146 16.18 27.97 10.22
C GLY A 1146 15.67 26.93 11.22
N VAL A 1147 15.99 27.15 12.49
CA VAL A 1147 15.51 26.30 13.58
C VAL A 1147 15.01 27.16 14.73
N THR A 1148 13.96 26.70 15.39
CA THR A 1148 13.58 27.20 16.72
C THR A 1148 14.51 26.59 17.78
N SER A 1149 14.74 27.36 18.84
CA SER A 1149 15.62 27.02 19.97
C SER A 1149 15.06 25.88 20.81
#